data_AF-A0A7J8N730-F1
#
_entry.id   AF-A0A7J8N730-F1
#
_cell.length_a   1.000
_cell.length_b   1.000
_cell.length_c   1.000
_cell.angle_alpha   90.00
_cell.angle_beta   90.00
_cell.angle_gamma   90.00
#
_symmetry.space_group_name_H-M   'P 1'
#
loop_
_entity.id
_entity.type
_entity.pdbx_description
1 polymer ?
#
loop_
_entity_poly.entity_id
_entity_poly.type
_entity_poly.pdbx_seq_one_letter_code
_entity_poly.pdbx_strand_id
1 'polypeptide(L)'
;MAEKPPPKPILPQDWESLVEDFQYGGFRREKWRSLSPSVVELALSSILKKEFPFKIPLVIFLDEFSDLLFPQDPSLASLMDRLVETLRAVVQSPTDGVHVTYALKEQMMVSTTSILISTNSVESVDVRFTESVVELLLAVINRPNHGPDRHARATACECLRELEKAYPCLLSDIAGHLWSLCQSERTHASQSYILLFTTVIHSIVNRKLSVSILNTSVPLIPFNVPQCVVELEKEGLLELNYKELRRAMSFLLEWPQVLTPCGMMIFMGMIMPLAVALDLQPSMLKVQFFGMIYSFNPLLYHVVLVMYSHFSEAFNEQEIEIVRRLYLVSLETQQHLVFRLLSVHWLMVFLNRFMVGKKKSIVETGFMFYPSVFDPLSLKALKLDLLAFCSVRIDKLNPQSVSDMEGNSVVKLFQGGLVSVLGFKWLPPWSTETAVAFRTFHKFLIGASSHSEADPSTTTALMESAIFNHLKGMFVDLILEFQRLVPVIVAFIDRLLGCQKHLWLGERLLQTIDANLHPRVAIDYRLVSYFPIFDRIAENQTIPPRRLLELLTKFMAFLVEKHGPDTGVKSWSRGSKVLGICRTMLTHHQSSRLFLGLSRLLAFTCLYFPDLEVRDHARIYLRMLICVPGVKLRGMLNLGEQLLGISPSSHSGSFFN
;
A
#
# COMPACT_ATOMS: atom_id res chain seq x y z
N MET A 1 15.65 -57.23 -32.72
CA MET A 1 14.58 -56.20 -32.74
C MET A 1 13.45 -56.71 -31.89
N ALA A 2 13.36 -56.30 -30.63
CA ALA A 2 12.20 -56.58 -29.79
C ALA A 2 11.26 -55.38 -29.92
N GLU A 3 10.06 -55.60 -30.45
CA GLU A 3 9.00 -54.60 -30.52
C GLU A 3 8.70 -54.06 -29.12
N LYS A 4 8.84 -52.75 -28.93
CA LYS A 4 8.34 -52.08 -27.72
C LYS A 4 6.83 -52.33 -27.64
N PRO A 5 6.29 -52.71 -26.46
CA PRO A 5 4.85 -52.89 -26.31
C PRO A 5 4.11 -51.59 -26.63
N PRO A 6 2.88 -51.66 -27.17
CA PRO A 6 2.10 -50.47 -27.49
C PRO A 6 1.86 -49.63 -26.22
N PRO A 7 1.87 -48.29 -26.33
CA PRO A 7 1.64 -47.43 -25.17
C PRO A 7 0.26 -47.69 -24.58
N LYS A 8 0.20 -47.86 -23.25
CA LYS A 8 -1.07 -48.00 -22.53
C LYS A 8 -1.93 -46.75 -22.76
N PRO A 9 -3.22 -46.89 -23.15
CA PRO A 9 -4.11 -45.74 -23.28
C PRO A 9 -4.33 -45.12 -21.90
N ILE A 10 -4.05 -43.82 -21.78
CA ILE A 10 -4.29 -43.03 -20.57
C ILE A 10 -5.82 -42.89 -20.40
N LEU A 11 -6.36 -43.43 -19.31
CA LEU A 11 -7.76 -43.28 -18.94
C LEU A 11 -8.05 -41.86 -18.41
N PRO A 12 -9.31 -41.40 -18.39
CA PRO A 12 -9.67 -40.10 -17.80
C PRO A 12 -9.13 -39.87 -16.38
N GLN A 13 -9.13 -40.91 -15.54
CA GLN A 13 -8.60 -40.88 -14.17
C GLN A 13 -7.07 -40.69 -14.12
N ASP A 14 -6.36 -41.18 -15.14
CA ASP A 14 -4.92 -41.01 -15.24
C ASP A 14 -4.54 -39.55 -15.57
N TRP A 15 -5.43 -38.79 -16.22
CA TRP A 15 -5.22 -37.36 -16.49
C TRP A 15 -5.31 -36.51 -15.22
N GLU A 16 -6.22 -36.82 -14.31
CA GLU A 16 -6.31 -36.14 -13.01
C GLU A 16 -5.04 -36.38 -12.18
N SER A 17 -4.60 -37.64 -12.08
CA SER A 17 -3.33 -37.97 -11.41
C SER A 17 -2.14 -37.27 -12.07
N LEU A 18 -2.12 -37.18 -13.41
CA LEU A 18 -1.05 -36.51 -14.13
C LEU A 18 -0.98 -35.02 -13.78
N VAL A 19 -2.12 -34.32 -13.77
CA VAL A 19 -2.19 -32.90 -13.39
C VAL A 19 -1.69 -32.70 -11.96
N GLU A 20 -2.14 -33.54 -11.01
CA GLU A 20 -1.66 -33.50 -9.62
C GLU A 20 -0.14 -33.71 -9.54
N ASP A 21 0.40 -34.73 -10.21
CA ASP A 21 1.84 -35.01 -10.20
C ASP A 21 2.68 -33.85 -10.75
N PHE A 22 2.16 -33.15 -11.77
CA PHE A 22 2.79 -31.94 -12.29
C PHE A 22 2.77 -30.80 -11.27
N GLN A 23 1.68 -30.62 -10.52
CA GLN A 23 1.59 -29.61 -9.45
C GLN A 23 2.57 -29.90 -8.29
N TYR A 24 2.72 -31.18 -7.89
CA TYR A 24 3.66 -31.56 -6.82
C TYR A 24 5.14 -31.50 -7.24
N GLY A 25 5.46 -31.73 -8.52
CA GLY A 25 6.83 -31.66 -9.04
C GLY A 25 7.75 -32.81 -8.61
N GLY A 26 9.05 -32.68 -8.94
CA GLY A 26 10.09 -33.68 -8.62
C GLY A 26 9.94 -35.01 -9.37
N PHE A 27 10.31 -36.13 -8.73
CA PHE A 27 10.30 -37.48 -9.31
C PHE A 27 8.91 -37.92 -9.80
N ARG A 28 7.84 -37.42 -9.17
CA ARG A 28 6.45 -37.70 -9.58
C ARG A 28 6.13 -37.16 -10.98
N ARG A 29 6.77 -36.06 -11.38
CA ARG A 29 6.65 -35.47 -12.72
C ARG A 29 7.50 -36.21 -13.74
N GLU A 30 8.70 -36.64 -13.35
CA GLU A 30 9.64 -37.32 -14.25
C GLU A 30 9.10 -38.64 -14.81
N LYS A 31 8.25 -39.35 -14.05
CA LYS A 31 7.60 -40.59 -14.50
C LYS A 31 6.79 -40.41 -15.80
N TRP A 32 6.32 -39.20 -16.07
CA TRP A 32 5.50 -38.88 -17.24
C TRP A 32 6.33 -38.41 -18.45
N ARG A 33 7.60 -38.05 -18.27
CA ARG A 33 8.49 -37.56 -19.36
C ARG A 33 8.94 -38.66 -20.32
N SER A 34 8.92 -39.92 -19.89
CA SER A 34 9.34 -41.07 -20.72
C SER A 34 8.22 -41.66 -21.58
N LEU A 35 7.02 -41.05 -21.60
CA LEU A 35 5.90 -41.52 -22.41
C LEU A 35 6.17 -41.31 -23.91
N SER A 36 5.78 -42.29 -24.73
CA SER A 36 5.79 -42.22 -26.19
C SER A 36 4.44 -42.71 -26.75
N PRO A 37 3.61 -41.87 -27.39
CA PRO A 37 3.81 -40.46 -27.73
C PRO A 37 3.87 -39.53 -26.50
N SER A 38 4.35 -38.30 -26.69
CA SER A 38 4.55 -37.35 -25.59
C SER A 38 3.23 -36.98 -24.89
N VAL A 39 3.30 -36.47 -23.66
CA VAL A 39 2.12 -36.03 -22.90
C VAL A 39 1.31 -34.98 -23.68
N VAL A 40 2.00 -34.06 -24.37
CA VAL A 40 1.37 -33.03 -25.20
C VAL A 40 0.59 -33.65 -26.36
N GLU A 41 1.20 -34.57 -27.10
CA GLU A 41 0.53 -35.24 -28.22
C GLU A 41 -0.69 -36.06 -27.78
N LEU A 42 -0.56 -36.76 -26.66
CA LEU A 42 -1.66 -37.50 -26.04
C LEU A 42 -2.77 -36.55 -25.59
N ALA A 43 -2.41 -35.40 -25.03
CA ALA A 43 -3.38 -34.40 -24.58
C ALA A 43 -4.15 -33.80 -25.76
N LEU A 44 -3.44 -33.32 -26.79
CA LEU A 44 -4.02 -32.75 -28.00
C LEU A 44 -4.91 -33.75 -28.74
N SER A 45 -4.48 -35.01 -28.84
CA SER A 45 -5.32 -36.06 -29.44
C SER A 45 -6.58 -36.36 -28.62
N SER A 46 -6.51 -36.25 -27.28
CA SER A 46 -7.65 -36.49 -26.40
C SER A 46 -8.66 -35.35 -26.45
N ILE A 47 -8.22 -34.10 -26.66
CA ILE A 47 -9.10 -32.94 -26.86
C ILE A 47 -10.00 -33.12 -28.09
N LEU A 48 -9.48 -33.73 -29.16
CA LEU A 48 -10.22 -33.98 -30.40
C LEU A 48 -11.21 -35.16 -30.31
N LYS A 49 -11.09 -36.03 -29.31
CA LYS A 49 -12.05 -37.14 -29.12
C LYS A 49 -13.43 -36.57 -28.80
N LYS A 50 -14.49 -37.13 -29.42
CA LYS A 50 -15.87 -36.70 -29.14
C LYS A 50 -16.20 -36.91 -27.66
N GLU A 51 -16.02 -38.13 -27.16
CA GLU A 51 -16.33 -38.51 -25.78
C GLU A 51 -15.11 -38.34 -24.86
N PHE A 52 -14.82 -37.10 -24.47
CA PHE A 52 -13.82 -36.80 -23.44
C PHE A 52 -14.30 -35.62 -22.56
N PRO A 53 -14.59 -35.84 -21.26
CA PRO A 53 -15.14 -34.78 -20.40
C PRO A 53 -14.08 -33.80 -19.87
N PHE A 54 -12.79 -34.17 -19.89
CA PHE A 54 -11.69 -33.42 -19.25
C PHE A 54 -10.98 -32.46 -20.22
N LYS A 55 -11.66 -31.96 -21.27
CA LYS A 55 -11.03 -31.13 -22.32
C LYS A 55 -10.50 -29.79 -21.81
N ILE A 56 -11.34 -29.00 -21.14
CA ILE A 56 -10.96 -27.65 -20.67
C ILE A 56 -9.83 -27.73 -19.63
N PRO A 57 -9.92 -28.56 -18.57
CA PRO A 57 -8.80 -28.72 -17.63
C PRO A 57 -7.50 -29.14 -18.30
N LEU A 58 -7.57 -29.99 -19.32
CA LEU A 58 -6.40 -30.43 -20.08
C LEU A 58 -5.78 -29.30 -20.91
N VAL A 59 -6.59 -28.42 -21.51
CA VAL A 59 -6.10 -27.23 -22.21
C VAL A 59 -5.42 -26.27 -21.22
N ILE A 60 -6.02 -26.05 -20.04
CA ILE A 60 -5.43 -25.23 -18.97
C ILE A 60 -4.10 -25.84 -18.50
N PHE A 61 -4.02 -27.15 -18.35
CA PHE A 61 -2.79 -27.86 -17.99
C PHE A 61 -1.67 -27.64 -19.03
N LEU A 62 -1.99 -27.69 -20.32
CA LEU A 62 -1.01 -27.43 -21.39
C LEU A 62 -0.46 -26.01 -21.34
N ASP A 63 -1.30 -25.05 -20.95
CA ASP A 63 -0.95 -23.62 -20.80
C ASP A 63 -0.08 -23.39 -19.55
N GLU A 64 -0.54 -23.89 -18.39
CA GLU A 64 0.10 -23.73 -17.08
C GLU A 64 1.54 -24.30 -17.06
N PHE A 65 1.76 -25.43 -17.74
CA PHE A 65 3.06 -26.10 -17.79
C PHE A 65 3.76 -25.97 -19.15
N SER A 66 3.40 -24.94 -19.92
CA SER A 66 3.89 -24.74 -21.30
C SER A 66 5.42 -24.76 -21.42
N ASP A 67 6.14 -24.06 -20.54
CA ASP A 67 7.62 -24.03 -20.49
C ASP A 67 8.27 -25.42 -20.38
N LEU A 68 7.58 -26.37 -19.74
CA LEU A 68 8.09 -27.72 -19.52
C LEU A 68 7.65 -28.71 -20.60
N LEU A 69 6.48 -28.44 -21.19
CA LEU A 69 5.82 -29.31 -22.15
C LEU A 69 6.22 -28.98 -23.59
N PHE A 70 6.62 -27.74 -23.85
CA PHE A 70 7.11 -27.25 -25.14
C PHE A 70 8.58 -26.80 -25.02
N PRO A 71 9.52 -27.74 -24.85
CA PRO A 71 10.94 -27.42 -24.71
C PRO A 71 11.49 -26.79 -26.01
N GLN A 72 12.48 -25.90 -25.88
CA GLN A 72 13.21 -25.28 -26.99
C GLN A 72 14.19 -26.28 -27.64
N ASP A 73 13.65 -27.36 -28.20
CA ASP A 73 14.39 -28.40 -28.88
C ASP A 73 13.79 -28.63 -30.30
N PRO A 74 14.41 -29.48 -31.14
CA PRO A 74 13.90 -29.71 -32.50
C PRO A 74 12.48 -30.29 -32.56
N SER A 75 11.96 -30.83 -31.45
CA SER A 75 10.59 -31.37 -31.39
C SER A 75 9.53 -30.28 -31.27
N LEU A 76 9.92 -29.07 -30.82
CA LEU A 76 9.02 -27.92 -30.63
C LEU A 76 8.20 -27.62 -31.88
N ALA A 77 8.83 -27.58 -33.06
CA ALA A 77 8.14 -27.29 -34.31
C ALA A 77 7.01 -28.30 -34.60
N SER A 78 7.25 -29.58 -34.34
CA SER A 78 6.24 -30.64 -34.55
C SER A 78 5.09 -30.55 -33.53
N LEU A 79 5.39 -30.20 -32.28
CA LEU A 79 4.40 -30.01 -31.23
C LEU A 79 3.54 -28.76 -31.48
N MET A 80 4.17 -27.68 -31.96
CA MET A 80 3.50 -26.45 -32.39
C MET A 80 2.57 -26.69 -33.58
N ASP A 81 3.03 -27.41 -34.60
CA ASP A 81 2.19 -27.75 -35.76
C ASP A 81 0.93 -28.51 -35.32
N ARG A 82 1.10 -29.51 -34.45
CA ARG A 82 -0.02 -30.28 -33.89
C ARG A 82 -0.94 -29.45 -33.00
N LEU A 83 -0.41 -28.50 -32.24
CA LEU A 83 -1.20 -27.57 -31.43
C LEU A 83 -2.05 -26.67 -32.32
N VAL A 84 -1.47 -26.09 -33.38
CA VAL A 84 -2.16 -25.23 -34.35
C VAL A 84 -3.22 -26.01 -35.13
N GLU A 85 -2.93 -27.24 -35.55
CA GLU A 85 -3.91 -28.14 -36.17
C GLU A 85 -5.08 -28.44 -35.24
N THR A 86 -4.78 -28.73 -33.97
CA THR A 86 -5.80 -29.00 -32.95
C THR A 86 -6.68 -27.77 -32.71
N LEU A 87 -6.07 -26.58 -32.60
CA LEU A 87 -6.79 -25.31 -32.50
C LEU A 87 -7.72 -25.11 -33.70
N ARG A 88 -7.21 -25.29 -34.92
CA ARG A 88 -7.99 -25.15 -36.16
C ARG A 88 -9.20 -26.10 -36.16
N ALA A 89 -8.99 -27.37 -35.81
CA ALA A 89 -10.05 -28.36 -35.76
C ALA A 89 -11.14 -28.00 -34.73
N VAL A 90 -10.74 -27.57 -33.52
CA VAL A 90 -11.69 -27.18 -32.46
C VAL A 90 -12.46 -25.91 -32.84
N VAL A 91 -11.76 -24.86 -33.29
CA VAL A 91 -12.40 -23.56 -33.59
C VAL A 91 -13.34 -23.65 -34.79
N GLN A 92 -12.96 -24.37 -35.84
CA GLN A 92 -13.76 -24.51 -37.07
C GLN A 92 -14.91 -25.52 -36.95
N SER A 93 -14.84 -26.46 -36.01
CA SER A 93 -15.92 -27.44 -35.79
C SER A 93 -17.25 -26.76 -35.37
N PRO A 94 -18.41 -27.25 -35.81
CA PRO A 94 -19.70 -26.69 -35.39
C PRO A 94 -19.91 -26.90 -33.89
N THR A 95 -20.53 -25.92 -33.22
CA THR A 95 -20.89 -26.05 -31.81
C THR A 95 -22.09 -26.97 -31.65
N ASP A 96 -21.93 -28.05 -30.89
CA ASP A 96 -22.99 -29.02 -30.58
C ASP A 96 -23.49 -28.91 -29.13
N GLY A 97 -22.86 -28.05 -28.32
CA GLY A 97 -23.22 -27.82 -26.91
C GLY A 97 -22.80 -28.92 -25.95
N VAL A 98 -22.21 -30.01 -26.45
CA VAL A 98 -21.84 -31.19 -25.65
C VAL A 98 -20.36 -31.52 -25.78
N HIS A 99 -19.84 -31.65 -27.00
CA HIS A 99 -18.46 -32.05 -27.26
C HIS A 99 -17.58 -30.87 -27.69
N VAL A 100 -18.18 -29.89 -28.39
CA VAL A 100 -17.56 -28.65 -28.81
C VAL A 100 -18.47 -27.50 -28.36
N THR A 101 -18.05 -26.85 -27.28
CA THR A 101 -18.73 -25.67 -26.71
C THR A 101 -17.99 -24.40 -27.07
N TYR A 102 -18.66 -23.25 -26.97
CA TYR A 102 -18.00 -21.94 -27.10
C TYR A 102 -16.88 -21.76 -26.07
N ALA A 103 -17.09 -22.19 -24.82
CA ALA A 103 -16.09 -22.14 -23.77
C ALA A 103 -14.81 -22.93 -24.13
N LEU A 104 -14.94 -24.11 -24.76
CA LEU A 104 -13.78 -24.88 -25.22
C LEU A 104 -13.03 -24.13 -26.33
N LYS A 105 -13.74 -23.54 -27.29
CA LYS A 105 -13.12 -22.75 -28.37
C LYS A 105 -12.38 -21.53 -27.81
N GLU A 106 -13.03 -20.81 -26.91
CA GLU A 106 -12.47 -19.64 -26.22
C GLU A 106 -11.20 -20.01 -25.45
N GLN A 107 -11.25 -21.05 -24.62
CA GLN A 107 -10.09 -21.52 -23.86
C GLN A 107 -8.96 -21.99 -24.79
N MET A 108 -9.27 -22.71 -25.88
CA MET A 108 -8.26 -23.18 -26.82
C MET A 108 -7.55 -22.02 -27.53
N MET A 109 -8.29 -20.97 -27.92
CA MET A 109 -7.69 -19.75 -28.50
C MET A 109 -6.77 -19.05 -27.48
N VAL A 110 -7.22 -18.86 -26.24
CA VAL A 110 -6.43 -18.20 -25.19
C VAL A 110 -5.15 -18.98 -24.90
N SER A 111 -5.27 -20.28 -24.61
CA SER A 111 -4.11 -21.09 -24.24
C SER A 111 -3.13 -21.30 -25.40
N THR A 112 -3.61 -21.47 -26.63
CA THR A 112 -2.70 -21.54 -27.79
C THR A 112 -1.95 -20.23 -27.99
N THR A 113 -2.63 -19.09 -27.83
CA THR A 113 -2.00 -17.77 -27.92
C THR A 113 -0.95 -17.57 -26.82
N SER A 114 -1.27 -17.93 -25.59
CA SER A 114 -0.37 -17.88 -24.43
C SER A 114 0.89 -18.74 -24.63
N ILE A 115 0.73 -20.00 -25.08
CA ILE A 115 1.84 -20.91 -25.37
C ILE A 115 2.72 -20.36 -26.50
N LEU A 116 2.12 -19.81 -27.55
CA LEU A 116 2.83 -19.25 -28.71
C LEU A 116 3.68 -18.03 -28.32
N ILE A 117 3.15 -17.17 -27.44
CA ILE A 117 3.90 -16.03 -26.87
C ILE A 117 5.03 -16.54 -25.97
N SER A 118 4.75 -17.48 -25.06
CA SER A 118 5.72 -17.99 -24.08
C SER A 118 6.90 -18.73 -24.72
N THR A 119 6.64 -19.41 -25.84
CA THR A 119 7.68 -20.09 -26.63
C THR A 119 8.43 -19.17 -27.60
N ASN A 120 8.04 -17.89 -27.71
CA ASN A 120 8.60 -16.88 -28.61
C ASN A 120 8.65 -17.34 -30.07
N SER A 121 7.56 -17.92 -30.57
CA SER A 121 7.52 -18.65 -31.86
C SER A 121 8.02 -17.87 -33.08
N VAL A 122 7.92 -16.53 -33.06
CA VAL A 122 8.36 -15.66 -34.17
C VAL A 122 9.89 -15.67 -34.32
N GLU A 123 10.62 -15.68 -33.20
CA GLU A 123 12.08 -15.64 -33.21
C GLU A 123 12.72 -17.05 -33.09
N SER A 124 12.06 -17.96 -32.37
CA SER A 124 12.66 -19.25 -31.95
C SER A 124 12.28 -20.45 -32.83
N VAL A 125 11.14 -20.41 -33.53
CA VAL A 125 10.60 -21.59 -34.25
C VAL A 125 10.45 -21.32 -35.75
N ASP A 126 9.28 -20.83 -36.16
CA ASP A 126 8.90 -20.56 -37.55
C ASP A 126 7.70 -19.62 -37.54
N VAL A 127 7.83 -18.51 -38.25
CA VAL A 127 6.83 -17.44 -38.37
C VAL A 127 5.48 -17.97 -38.87
N ARG A 128 5.48 -19.06 -39.65
CA ARG A 128 4.26 -19.71 -40.19
C ARG A 128 3.23 -20.07 -39.11
N PHE A 129 3.67 -20.39 -37.90
CA PHE A 129 2.77 -20.79 -36.81
C PHE A 129 2.01 -19.58 -36.29
N THR A 130 2.71 -18.46 -36.11
CA THR A 130 2.10 -17.17 -35.78
C THR A 130 1.14 -16.74 -36.88
N GLU A 131 1.54 -16.83 -38.15
CA GLU A 131 0.67 -16.53 -39.29
C GLU A 131 -0.60 -17.37 -39.28
N SER A 132 -0.47 -18.69 -39.08
CA SER A 132 -1.59 -19.63 -39.05
C SER A 132 -2.58 -19.35 -37.91
N VAL A 133 -2.08 -19.00 -36.71
CA VAL A 133 -2.92 -18.65 -35.56
C VAL A 133 -3.59 -17.30 -35.77
N VAL A 134 -2.85 -16.28 -36.20
CA VAL A 134 -3.41 -14.96 -36.51
C VAL A 134 -4.48 -15.07 -37.59
N GLU A 135 -4.23 -15.78 -38.68
CA GLU A 135 -5.20 -15.99 -39.75
C GLU A 135 -6.51 -16.63 -39.23
N LEU A 136 -6.40 -17.65 -38.37
CA LEU A 136 -7.56 -18.28 -37.77
C LEU A 136 -8.34 -17.32 -36.86
N LEU A 137 -7.65 -16.53 -36.04
CA LEU A 137 -8.27 -15.52 -35.18
C LEU A 137 -8.93 -14.40 -36.01
N LEU A 138 -8.28 -13.96 -37.09
CA LEU A 138 -8.84 -13.01 -38.06
C LEU A 138 -10.11 -13.56 -38.73
N ALA A 139 -10.13 -14.85 -39.06
CA ALA A 139 -11.31 -15.52 -39.61
C ALA A 139 -12.48 -15.55 -38.61
N VAL A 140 -12.20 -15.69 -37.31
CA VAL A 140 -13.23 -15.63 -36.26
C VAL A 140 -13.79 -14.21 -36.13
N ILE A 141 -12.94 -13.18 -36.12
CA ILE A 141 -13.40 -11.78 -35.94
C ILE A 141 -14.06 -11.19 -37.20
N ASN A 142 -13.81 -11.75 -38.39
CA ASN A 142 -14.39 -11.30 -39.66
C ASN A 142 -15.86 -11.75 -39.86
N ARG A 143 -16.64 -11.82 -38.78
CA ARG A 143 -18.08 -12.12 -38.77
C ARG A 143 -18.83 -11.19 -37.81
N PRO A 144 -18.71 -9.86 -38.02
CA PRO A 144 -19.30 -8.88 -37.10
C PRO A 144 -20.82 -9.09 -37.00
N ASN A 145 -21.38 -8.78 -35.84
CA ASN A 145 -22.82 -8.88 -35.56
C ASN A 145 -23.43 -10.29 -35.57
N HIS A 146 -22.64 -11.35 -35.71
CA HIS A 146 -23.16 -12.69 -35.47
C HIS A 146 -23.38 -12.89 -33.95
N GLY A 147 -24.61 -13.16 -33.54
CA GLY A 147 -24.99 -13.17 -32.12
C GLY A 147 -24.36 -14.31 -31.31
N PRO A 148 -24.47 -15.58 -31.75
CA PRO A 148 -24.06 -16.75 -30.96
C PRO A 148 -22.58 -16.81 -30.56
N ASP A 149 -21.68 -16.32 -31.43
CA ASP A 149 -20.22 -16.33 -31.29
C ASP A 149 -19.64 -14.99 -30.81
N ARG A 150 -20.47 -14.03 -30.38
CA ARG A 150 -20.02 -12.71 -29.93
C ARG A 150 -18.91 -12.74 -28.85
N HIS A 151 -18.98 -13.71 -27.91
CA HIS A 151 -17.95 -13.89 -26.89
C HIS A 151 -16.68 -14.51 -27.46
N ALA A 152 -16.79 -15.48 -28.36
CA ALA A 152 -15.66 -16.05 -29.08
C ALA A 152 -14.95 -15.00 -29.94
N ARG A 153 -15.68 -14.09 -30.61
CA ARG A 153 -15.08 -12.96 -31.33
C ARG A 153 -14.36 -11.99 -30.41
N ALA A 154 -14.99 -11.62 -29.28
CA ALA A 154 -14.32 -10.78 -28.29
C ALA A 154 -13.02 -11.44 -27.80
N THR A 155 -13.07 -12.74 -27.49
CA THR A 155 -11.88 -13.53 -27.08
C THR A 155 -10.81 -13.56 -28.16
N ALA A 156 -11.18 -13.74 -29.43
CA ALA A 156 -10.24 -13.70 -30.55
C ALA A 156 -9.60 -12.31 -30.71
N CYS A 157 -10.36 -11.23 -30.55
CA CYS A 157 -9.82 -9.87 -30.52
C CYS A 157 -8.82 -9.66 -29.36
N GLU A 158 -9.13 -10.18 -28.17
CA GLU A 158 -8.21 -10.11 -27.03
C GLU A 158 -6.94 -10.94 -27.30
N CYS A 159 -7.04 -12.14 -27.89
CA CYS A 159 -5.89 -12.95 -28.30
C CYS A 159 -5.00 -12.21 -29.31
N LEU A 160 -5.61 -11.64 -30.36
CA LEU A 160 -4.91 -10.79 -31.33
C LEU A 160 -4.24 -9.58 -30.67
N ARG A 161 -4.89 -9.00 -29.65
CA ARG A 161 -4.33 -7.86 -28.92
C ARG A 161 -3.13 -8.26 -28.08
N GLU A 162 -3.14 -9.42 -27.44
CA GLU A 162 -1.97 -9.93 -26.71
C GLU A 162 -0.83 -10.30 -27.65
N LEU A 163 -1.13 -10.83 -28.85
CA LEU A 163 -0.11 -11.04 -29.90
C LEU A 163 0.50 -9.73 -30.39
N GLU A 164 -0.31 -8.68 -30.60
CA GLU A 164 0.16 -7.34 -30.95
C GLU A 164 1.03 -6.71 -29.85
N LYS A 165 0.76 -6.99 -28.58
CA LYS A 165 1.61 -6.53 -27.48
C LYS A 165 2.94 -7.29 -27.40
N ALA A 166 2.90 -8.61 -27.63
CA ALA A 166 4.10 -9.45 -27.65
C ALA A 166 5.00 -9.12 -28.85
N TYR A 167 4.38 -8.86 -30.01
CA TYR A 167 5.06 -8.52 -31.26
C TYR A 167 4.49 -7.21 -31.82
N PRO A 168 5.01 -6.04 -31.37
CA PRO A 168 4.50 -4.74 -31.79
C PRO A 168 4.52 -4.55 -33.31
N CYS A 169 3.43 -4.01 -33.86
CA CYS A 169 3.19 -3.82 -35.29
C CYS A 169 2.89 -5.11 -36.08
N LEU A 170 2.59 -6.23 -35.43
CA LEU A 170 2.14 -7.46 -36.10
C LEU A 170 0.92 -7.24 -37.01
N LEU A 171 -0.04 -6.44 -36.57
CA LEU A 171 -1.29 -6.22 -37.29
C LEU A 171 -1.31 -4.87 -38.04
N SER A 172 -0.16 -4.22 -38.21
CA SER A 172 -0.10 -2.87 -38.80
C SER A 172 -0.67 -2.81 -40.20
N ASP A 173 -0.34 -3.81 -41.04
CA ASP A 173 -0.68 -3.82 -42.46
C ASP A 173 -2.18 -4.02 -42.71
N ILE A 174 -2.90 -4.56 -41.73
CA ILE A 174 -4.35 -4.80 -41.78
C ILE A 174 -5.15 -3.80 -40.93
N ALA A 175 -4.53 -2.73 -40.43
CA ALA A 175 -5.18 -1.77 -39.53
C ALA A 175 -6.49 -1.18 -40.10
N GLY A 176 -6.59 -0.98 -41.41
CA GLY A 176 -7.82 -0.50 -42.05
C GLY A 176 -8.97 -1.51 -42.07
N HIS A 177 -8.67 -2.81 -42.17
CA HIS A 177 -9.69 -3.85 -41.99
C HIS A 177 -10.20 -3.85 -40.55
N LEU A 178 -9.29 -3.73 -39.56
CA LEU A 178 -9.67 -3.64 -38.15
C LEU A 178 -10.54 -2.41 -37.87
N TRP A 179 -10.21 -1.26 -38.47
CA TRP A 179 -11.08 -0.08 -38.43
C TRP A 179 -12.48 -0.41 -38.95
N SER A 180 -12.59 -1.01 -40.15
CA SER A 180 -13.89 -1.35 -40.74
C SER A 180 -14.69 -2.31 -39.84
N LEU A 181 -14.01 -3.29 -39.25
CA LEU A 181 -14.62 -4.21 -38.29
C LEU A 181 -15.15 -3.48 -37.06
N CYS A 182 -14.39 -2.53 -36.49
CA CYS A 182 -14.85 -1.67 -35.39
C CYS A 182 -16.12 -0.88 -35.75
N GLN A 183 -16.23 -0.36 -36.98
CA GLN A 183 -17.43 0.37 -37.43
C GLN A 183 -18.65 -0.54 -37.62
N SER A 184 -18.39 -1.80 -38.01
CA SER A 184 -19.44 -2.76 -38.32
C SER A 184 -20.02 -3.42 -37.08
N GLU A 185 -19.22 -3.69 -36.04
CA GLU A 185 -19.63 -4.45 -34.86
C GLU A 185 -20.53 -3.63 -33.93
N ARG A 186 -21.72 -4.17 -33.62
CA ARG A 186 -22.76 -3.51 -32.81
C ARG A 186 -23.08 -4.26 -31.52
N THR A 187 -22.48 -5.43 -31.29
CA THR A 187 -22.63 -6.17 -30.04
C THR A 187 -21.67 -5.65 -28.96
N HIS A 188 -21.76 -6.20 -27.74
CA HIS A 188 -20.82 -5.87 -26.66
C HIS A 188 -19.37 -6.26 -26.97
N ALA A 189 -19.13 -7.10 -27.99
CA ALA A 189 -17.79 -7.42 -28.49
C ALA A 189 -17.05 -6.18 -29.02
N SER A 190 -17.77 -5.12 -29.40
CA SER A 190 -17.22 -3.84 -29.86
C SER A 190 -16.11 -3.29 -28.96
N GLN A 191 -16.20 -3.46 -27.63
CA GLN A 191 -15.12 -3.08 -26.71
C GLN A 191 -13.78 -3.72 -27.10
N SER A 192 -13.76 -5.04 -27.35
CA SER A 192 -12.52 -5.76 -27.68
C SER A 192 -11.98 -5.38 -29.06
N TYR A 193 -12.85 -5.08 -30.04
CA TYR A 193 -12.42 -4.54 -31.33
C TYR A 193 -11.77 -3.16 -31.18
N ILE A 194 -12.40 -2.25 -30.42
CA ILE A 194 -11.88 -0.91 -30.18
C ILE A 194 -10.55 -0.97 -29.44
N LEU A 195 -10.42 -1.81 -28.41
CA LEU A 195 -9.17 -1.97 -27.66
C LEU A 195 -8.07 -2.60 -28.53
N LEU A 196 -8.40 -3.59 -29.37
CA LEU A 196 -7.46 -4.16 -30.35
C LEU A 196 -6.96 -3.07 -31.30
N PHE A 197 -7.87 -2.36 -31.95
CA PHE A 197 -7.51 -1.30 -32.90
C PHE A 197 -6.70 -0.19 -32.22
N THR A 198 -7.07 0.22 -31.00
CA THR A 198 -6.30 1.21 -30.21
C THR A 198 -4.87 0.72 -29.95
N THR A 199 -4.70 -0.58 -29.65
CA THR A 199 -3.37 -1.18 -29.41
C THR A 199 -2.52 -1.16 -30.67
N VAL A 200 -3.10 -1.51 -31.83
CA VAL A 200 -2.41 -1.47 -33.13
C VAL A 200 -1.97 -0.04 -33.47
N ILE A 201 -2.86 0.95 -33.33
CA ILE A 201 -2.53 2.36 -33.56
C ILE A 201 -1.44 2.83 -32.59
N HIS A 202 -1.52 2.44 -31.32
CA HIS A 202 -0.49 2.72 -30.33
C HIS A 202 0.86 2.15 -30.74
N SER A 203 0.95 0.88 -31.15
CA SER A 203 2.18 0.26 -31.65
C SER A 203 2.76 0.98 -32.87
N ILE A 204 1.92 1.31 -33.87
CA ILE A 204 2.33 2.04 -35.08
C ILE A 204 2.98 3.37 -34.73
N VAL A 205 2.36 4.15 -33.84
CA VAL A 205 2.89 5.45 -33.40
C VAL A 205 4.18 5.28 -32.60
N ASN A 206 4.22 4.31 -31.68
CA ASN A 206 5.37 4.09 -30.80
C ASN A 206 6.60 3.60 -31.58
N ARG A 207 6.40 2.78 -32.62
CA ARG A 207 7.45 2.31 -33.55
C ARG A 207 7.71 3.24 -34.73
N LYS A 208 6.96 4.35 -34.86
CA LYS A 208 7.06 5.33 -35.94
C LYS A 208 6.93 4.71 -37.35
N LEU A 209 6.03 3.73 -37.50
CA LEU A 209 5.85 3.00 -38.76
C LEU A 209 4.95 3.80 -39.72
N SER A 210 5.38 3.97 -40.97
CA SER A 210 4.57 4.63 -42.01
C SER A 210 3.68 3.61 -42.71
N VAL A 211 2.45 3.44 -42.21
CA VAL A 211 1.42 2.55 -42.78
C VAL A 211 0.17 3.36 -43.12
N SER A 212 -0.49 3.01 -44.23
CA SER A 212 -1.83 3.55 -44.51
C SER A 212 -2.88 2.75 -43.77
N ILE A 213 -3.63 3.45 -42.91
CA ILE A 213 -4.73 2.91 -42.13
C ILE A 213 -6.02 2.96 -42.95
N LEU A 214 -6.19 3.95 -43.81
CA LEU A 214 -7.46 4.14 -44.54
C LEU A 214 -7.49 3.43 -45.90
N ASN A 215 -6.34 3.17 -46.52
CA ASN A 215 -6.24 2.55 -47.84
C ASN A 215 -5.49 1.22 -47.76
N THR A 216 -6.01 0.27 -46.98
CA THR A 216 -5.42 -1.07 -46.86
C THR A 216 -5.61 -1.85 -48.17
N SER A 217 -4.50 -2.14 -48.84
CA SER A 217 -4.46 -2.96 -50.07
C SER A 217 -4.23 -4.45 -49.78
N VAL A 218 -3.73 -4.79 -48.59
CA VAL A 218 -3.40 -6.16 -48.17
C VAL A 218 -4.69 -6.90 -47.82
N PRO A 219 -4.89 -8.16 -48.27
CA PRO A 219 -6.04 -8.95 -47.84
C PRO A 219 -5.97 -9.28 -46.34
N LEU A 220 -7.13 -9.43 -45.70
CA LEU A 220 -7.19 -9.87 -44.30
C LEU A 220 -6.73 -11.33 -44.14
N ILE A 221 -7.03 -12.16 -45.15
CA ILE A 221 -6.71 -13.59 -45.24
C ILE A 221 -6.35 -13.88 -46.71
N PRO A 222 -5.21 -14.53 -47.03
CA PRO A 222 -4.21 -15.06 -46.11
C PRO A 222 -3.42 -13.95 -45.40
N PHE A 223 -3.01 -14.22 -44.16
CA PHE A 223 -2.23 -13.28 -43.36
C PHE A 223 -0.74 -13.61 -43.47
N ASN A 224 0.11 -12.60 -43.67
CA ASN A 224 1.56 -12.72 -43.63
C ASN A 224 2.10 -11.75 -42.59
N VAL A 225 3.11 -12.18 -41.83
CA VAL A 225 3.72 -11.33 -40.80
C VAL A 225 4.47 -10.17 -41.48
N PRO A 226 4.25 -8.91 -41.05
CA PRO A 226 4.95 -7.77 -41.61
C PRO A 226 6.47 -7.86 -41.44
N GLN A 227 7.22 -7.42 -42.45
CA GLN A 227 8.69 -7.44 -42.43
C GLN A 227 9.29 -6.66 -41.25
N CYS A 228 8.60 -5.62 -40.77
CA CYS A 228 9.03 -4.82 -39.62
C CYS A 228 9.04 -5.59 -38.29
N VAL A 229 8.34 -6.72 -38.21
CA VAL A 229 8.35 -7.61 -37.03
C VAL A 229 9.50 -8.60 -37.09
N VAL A 230 9.91 -8.99 -38.31
CA VAL A 230 10.99 -9.97 -38.54
C VAL A 230 12.38 -9.28 -38.52
N GLU A 231 12.48 -8.06 -39.06
CA GLU A 231 13.71 -7.25 -39.05
C GLU A 231 13.69 -6.21 -37.91
N LEU A 232 14.18 -6.58 -36.72
CA LEU A 232 14.17 -5.73 -35.52
C LEU A 232 15.02 -4.43 -35.64
N GLU A 233 15.81 -4.27 -36.71
CA GLU A 233 16.97 -3.35 -36.73
C GLU A 233 16.87 -2.12 -37.65
N LYS A 234 15.77 -1.91 -38.38
CA LYS A 234 15.63 -0.67 -39.17
C LYS A 234 14.70 0.33 -38.49
N GLU A 235 15.23 1.01 -37.48
CA GLU A 235 14.77 2.35 -37.07
C GLU A 235 15.09 3.36 -38.21
N GLY A 236 14.49 3.14 -39.38
CA GLY A 236 14.57 4.05 -40.51
C GLY A 236 13.55 5.17 -40.32
N LEU A 237 14.01 6.41 -40.44
CA LEU A 237 13.22 7.65 -40.42
C LEU A 237 12.07 7.64 -41.45
N LEU A 238 10.99 6.91 -41.16
CA LEU A 238 9.77 6.97 -41.94
C LEU A 238 8.83 7.99 -41.30
N GLU A 239 8.37 8.94 -42.12
CA GLU A 239 7.47 9.99 -41.69
C GLU A 239 6.08 9.39 -41.40
N LEU A 240 5.60 9.59 -40.17
CA LEU A 240 4.28 9.15 -39.73
C LEU A 240 3.20 9.85 -40.57
N ASN A 241 2.18 9.10 -40.99
CA ASN A 241 1.00 9.68 -41.64
C ASN A 241 0.08 10.31 -40.58
N TYR A 242 0.48 11.48 -40.05
CA TYR A 242 -0.25 12.19 -39.00
C TYR A 242 -1.72 12.48 -39.36
N LYS A 243 -2.03 12.65 -40.65
CA LYS A 243 -3.40 12.91 -41.10
C LYS A 243 -4.31 11.71 -40.89
N GLU A 244 -3.86 10.51 -41.26
CA GLU A 244 -4.63 9.28 -41.03
C GLU A 244 -4.68 8.91 -39.56
N LEU A 245 -3.57 9.07 -38.84
CA LEU A 245 -3.51 8.82 -37.39
C LEU A 245 -4.44 9.75 -36.60
N ARG A 246 -4.52 11.03 -36.95
CA ARG A 246 -5.48 11.96 -36.33
C ARG A 246 -6.93 11.58 -36.63
N ARG A 247 -7.22 11.02 -37.80
CA ARG A 247 -8.57 10.48 -38.12
C ARG A 247 -8.86 9.21 -37.33
N ALA A 248 -7.89 8.30 -37.19
CA ALA A 248 -8.03 7.12 -36.34
C ALA A 248 -8.29 7.52 -34.90
N MET A 249 -7.57 8.52 -34.41
CA MET A 249 -7.73 9.07 -33.07
C MET A 249 -9.10 9.72 -32.87
N SER A 250 -9.58 10.52 -33.83
CA SER A 250 -10.94 11.09 -33.73
C SER A 250 -12.00 9.99 -33.70
N PHE A 251 -11.85 8.96 -34.54
CA PHE A 251 -12.73 7.80 -34.52
C PHE A 251 -12.70 7.11 -33.15
N LEU A 252 -11.52 6.79 -32.61
CA LEU A 252 -11.38 6.14 -31.29
C LEU A 252 -12.04 6.95 -30.17
N LEU A 253 -11.90 8.28 -30.21
CA LEU A 253 -12.53 9.18 -29.25
C LEU A 253 -14.07 9.22 -29.38
N GLU A 254 -14.70 8.67 -30.41
CA GLU A 254 -16.17 8.59 -30.48
C GLU A 254 -16.75 7.38 -29.73
N TRP A 255 -15.94 6.40 -29.35
CA TRP A 255 -16.38 5.14 -28.72
C TRP A 255 -16.27 4.99 -27.19
N PRO A 256 -15.79 5.96 -26.38
CA PRO A 256 -15.66 5.73 -24.93
C PRO A 256 -16.94 5.27 -24.22
N GLN A 257 -18.14 5.65 -24.68
CA GLN A 257 -19.40 5.24 -24.06
C GLN A 257 -19.70 3.74 -24.12
N VAL A 258 -19.06 2.98 -25.02
CA VAL A 258 -19.26 1.51 -25.09
C VAL A 258 -18.28 0.74 -24.21
N LEU A 259 -17.33 1.44 -23.58
CA LEU A 259 -16.30 0.82 -22.75
C LEU A 259 -16.78 0.65 -21.31
N THR A 260 -16.55 -0.54 -20.77
CA THR A 260 -16.61 -0.79 -19.32
C THR A 260 -15.55 0.05 -18.58
N PRO A 261 -15.68 0.27 -17.26
CA PRO A 261 -14.65 1.00 -16.49
C PRO A 261 -13.23 0.43 -16.62
N CYS A 262 -13.09 -0.90 -16.70
CA CYS A 262 -11.79 -1.55 -16.94
C CYS A 262 -11.30 -1.31 -18.37
N GLY A 263 -12.19 -1.41 -19.37
CA GLY A 263 -11.86 -1.08 -20.76
C GLY A 263 -11.43 0.37 -20.92
N MET A 264 -12.10 1.31 -20.25
CA MET A 264 -11.75 2.73 -20.23
C MET A 264 -10.36 2.98 -19.64
N MET A 265 -10.01 2.31 -18.55
CA MET A 265 -8.67 2.39 -17.96
C MET A 265 -7.59 1.97 -18.97
N ILE A 266 -7.78 0.82 -19.63
CA ILE A 266 -6.85 0.30 -20.64
C ILE A 266 -6.77 1.24 -21.84
N PHE A 267 -7.92 1.68 -22.35
CA PHE A 267 -8.04 2.61 -23.47
C PHE A 267 -7.31 3.92 -23.18
N MET A 268 -7.58 4.56 -22.05
CA MET A 268 -6.95 5.83 -21.68
C MET A 268 -5.44 5.68 -21.44
N GLY A 269 -4.99 4.52 -20.93
CA GLY A 269 -3.57 4.20 -20.81
C GLY A 269 -2.81 4.26 -22.14
N MET A 270 -3.46 3.94 -23.27
CA MET A 270 -2.87 4.03 -24.61
C MET A 270 -3.15 5.38 -25.29
N ILE A 271 -4.34 5.95 -25.06
CA ILE A 271 -4.78 7.20 -25.68
C ILE A 271 -4.01 8.43 -25.18
N MET A 272 -3.61 8.46 -23.91
CA MET A 272 -2.82 9.57 -23.38
C MET A 272 -1.43 9.68 -24.04
N PRO A 273 -0.61 8.61 -24.12
CA PRO A 273 0.63 8.63 -24.90
C PRO A 273 0.41 8.97 -26.38
N LEU A 274 -0.63 8.42 -27.01
CA LEU A 274 -0.99 8.73 -28.40
C LEU A 274 -1.29 10.21 -28.61
N ALA A 275 -2.03 10.83 -27.69
CA ALA A 275 -2.36 12.25 -27.77
C ALA A 275 -1.11 13.13 -27.65
N VAL A 276 -0.15 12.77 -26.80
CA VAL A 276 1.15 13.46 -26.71
C VAL A 276 1.93 13.29 -28.01
N ALA A 277 2.02 12.07 -28.54
CA ALA A 277 2.77 11.79 -29.77
C ALA A 277 2.19 12.46 -31.03
N LEU A 278 0.88 12.67 -31.07
CA LEU A 278 0.18 13.34 -32.18
C LEU A 278 0.02 14.86 -32.01
N ASP A 279 0.60 15.41 -30.92
CA ASP A 279 0.53 16.82 -30.52
C ASP A 279 -0.93 17.33 -30.46
N LEU A 280 -1.78 16.56 -29.77
CA LEU A 280 -3.18 16.92 -29.54
C LEU A 280 -3.32 17.83 -28.33
N GLN A 281 -4.23 18.80 -28.43
CA GLN A 281 -4.50 19.73 -27.34
C GLN A 281 -5.09 18.98 -26.12
N PRO A 282 -4.43 18.98 -24.95
CA PRO A 282 -4.89 18.23 -23.79
C PRO A 282 -6.27 18.66 -23.25
N SER A 283 -6.70 19.89 -23.55
CA SER A 283 -8.03 20.39 -23.22
C SER A 283 -9.15 19.57 -23.86
N MET A 284 -8.93 18.98 -25.04
CA MET A 284 -9.91 18.11 -25.69
C MET A 284 -10.19 16.86 -24.86
N LEU A 285 -9.12 16.19 -24.41
CA LEU A 285 -9.23 15.03 -23.54
C LEU A 285 -9.93 15.41 -22.23
N LYS A 286 -9.56 16.55 -21.62
CA LYS A 286 -10.24 17.04 -20.41
C LYS A 286 -11.75 17.18 -20.62
N VAL A 287 -12.19 17.89 -21.66
CA VAL A 287 -13.62 18.14 -21.91
C VAL A 287 -14.40 16.85 -22.02
N GLN A 288 -13.82 15.85 -22.69
CA GLN A 288 -14.46 14.57 -22.90
C GLN A 288 -14.48 13.67 -21.65
N PHE A 289 -13.36 13.63 -20.93
CA PHE A 289 -13.09 12.58 -19.94
C PHE A 289 -13.19 13.08 -18.49
N PHE A 290 -13.17 14.39 -18.24
CA PHE A 290 -13.28 14.90 -16.86
C PHE A 290 -14.58 14.47 -16.17
N GLY A 291 -15.67 14.32 -16.93
CA GLY A 291 -16.96 13.81 -16.43
C GLY A 291 -16.88 12.47 -15.67
N MET A 292 -15.85 11.67 -15.92
CA MET A 292 -15.61 10.40 -15.21
C MET A 292 -15.38 10.56 -13.70
N ILE A 293 -14.92 11.74 -13.24
CA ILE A 293 -14.76 12.05 -11.81
C ILE A 293 -16.12 12.10 -11.07
N TYR A 294 -17.22 12.17 -11.81
CA TYR A 294 -18.57 12.15 -11.26
C TYR A 294 -19.18 10.76 -11.16
N SER A 295 -18.49 9.71 -11.62
CA SER A 295 -18.94 8.33 -11.51
C SER A 295 -18.85 7.77 -10.08
N PHE A 296 -19.37 6.58 -9.81
CA PHE A 296 -19.17 5.88 -8.53
C PHE A 296 -18.02 4.85 -8.59
N ASN A 297 -17.43 4.62 -9.77
CA ASN A 297 -16.42 3.60 -9.95
C ASN A 297 -15.01 4.20 -9.75
N PRO A 298 -14.23 3.74 -8.75
CA PRO A 298 -12.92 4.30 -8.43
C PRO A 298 -11.90 4.18 -9.57
N LEU A 299 -12.05 3.21 -10.49
CA LEU A 299 -11.19 3.11 -11.67
C LEU A 299 -11.30 4.37 -12.55
N LEU A 300 -12.51 4.90 -12.72
CA LEU A 300 -12.75 6.09 -13.53
C LEU A 300 -12.19 7.37 -12.87
N TYR A 301 -12.18 7.45 -11.52
CA TYR A 301 -11.44 8.49 -10.81
C TYR A 301 -9.95 8.38 -11.09
N HIS A 302 -9.41 7.15 -11.04
CA HIS A 302 -8.00 6.91 -11.29
C HIS A 302 -7.61 7.36 -12.70
N VAL A 303 -8.42 7.10 -13.73
CA VAL A 303 -8.22 7.64 -15.08
C VAL A 303 -8.05 9.17 -15.06
N VAL A 304 -8.97 9.89 -14.40
CA VAL A 304 -8.91 11.36 -14.34
C VAL A 304 -7.67 11.85 -13.59
N LEU A 305 -7.27 11.17 -12.51
CA LEU A 305 -6.06 11.51 -11.75
C LEU A 305 -4.78 11.25 -12.55
N VAL A 306 -4.73 10.16 -13.32
CA VAL A 306 -3.60 9.88 -14.22
C VAL A 306 -3.56 10.91 -15.35
N MET A 307 -4.70 11.26 -15.93
CA MET A 307 -4.82 12.31 -16.94
C MET A 307 -4.34 13.67 -16.39
N TYR A 308 -4.75 14.04 -15.17
CA TYR A 308 -4.24 15.23 -14.48
C TYR A 308 -2.72 15.17 -14.29
N SER A 309 -2.17 14.01 -13.94
CA SER A 309 -0.73 13.86 -13.71
C SER A 309 0.12 14.05 -14.97
N HIS A 310 -0.43 13.78 -16.15
CA HIS A 310 0.23 13.98 -17.45
C HIS A 310 -0.02 15.38 -18.01
N PHE A 311 -1.20 15.97 -17.75
CA PHE A 311 -1.65 17.22 -18.38
C PHE A 311 -2.10 18.28 -17.36
N SER A 312 -1.33 18.50 -16.30
CA SER A 312 -1.74 19.35 -15.16
C SER A 312 -2.20 20.75 -15.58
N GLU A 313 -1.55 21.37 -16.57
CA GLU A 313 -1.89 22.71 -17.07
C GLU A 313 -3.32 22.80 -17.64
N ALA A 314 -3.83 21.72 -18.22
CA ALA A 314 -5.18 21.71 -18.79
C ALA A 314 -6.28 21.76 -17.71
N PHE A 315 -5.99 21.30 -16.49
CA PHE A 315 -6.94 21.18 -15.38
C PHE A 315 -6.91 22.36 -14.40
N ASN A 316 -6.21 23.44 -14.74
CA ASN A 316 -6.25 24.68 -13.98
C ASN A 316 -7.72 25.05 -13.68
N GLU A 317 -8.00 25.41 -12.42
CA GLU A 317 -9.32 25.75 -11.85
C GLU A 317 -10.23 24.56 -11.47
N GLN A 318 -10.03 23.35 -12.01
CA GLN A 318 -10.86 22.17 -11.69
C GLN A 318 -10.31 21.33 -10.52
N GLU A 319 -9.14 21.69 -10.00
CA GLU A 319 -8.43 20.96 -8.95
C GLU A 319 -9.23 20.90 -7.63
N ILE A 320 -9.92 21.98 -7.27
CA ILE A 320 -10.80 22.03 -6.10
C ILE A 320 -11.96 21.03 -6.26
N GLU A 321 -12.49 20.89 -7.47
CA GLU A 321 -13.56 19.94 -7.74
C GLU A 321 -13.06 18.50 -7.63
N ILE A 322 -11.86 18.17 -8.15
CA ILE A 322 -11.23 16.85 -7.95
C ILE A 322 -11.11 16.53 -6.47
N VAL A 323 -10.61 17.47 -5.68
CA VAL A 323 -10.48 17.34 -4.22
C VAL A 323 -11.84 17.12 -3.56
N ARG A 324 -12.85 17.91 -3.94
CA ARG A 324 -14.23 17.76 -3.45
C ARG A 324 -14.80 16.38 -3.77
N ARG A 325 -14.62 15.87 -4.99
CA ARG A 325 -15.14 14.56 -5.39
C ARG A 325 -14.44 13.43 -4.62
N LEU A 326 -13.11 13.47 -4.48
CA LEU A 326 -12.38 12.48 -3.67
C LEU A 326 -12.79 12.51 -2.20
N TYR A 327 -13.04 13.70 -1.66
CA TYR A 327 -13.56 13.86 -0.29
C TYR A 327 -14.94 13.22 -0.14
N LEU A 328 -15.87 13.48 -1.07
CA LEU A 328 -17.21 12.88 -1.05
C LEU A 328 -17.14 11.34 -1.08
N VAL A 329 -16.23 10.75 -1.87
CA VAL A 329 -16.00 9.29 -1.87
C VAL A 329 -15.56 8.79 -0.49
N SER A 330 -14.75 9.58 0.24
CA SER A 330 -14.34 9.20 1.61
C SER A 330 -15.50 9.20 2.61
N LEU A 331 -16.58 9.94 2.33
CA LEU A 331 -17.79 9.99 3.16
C LEU A 331 -18.80 8.89 2.82
N GLU A 332 -18.78 8.38 1.59
CA GLU A 332 -19.79 7.45 1.10
C GLU A 332 -19.73 6.11 1.85
N THR A 333 -20.71 5.88 2.74
CA THR A 333 -20.73 4.69 3.61
C THR A 333 -21.06 3.41 2.85
N GLN A 334 -21.75 3.50 1.71
CA GLN A 334 -22.08 2.35 0.87
C GLN A 334 -20.87 1.82 0.10
N GLN A 335 -19.82 2.64 -0.05
CA GLN A 335 -18.63 2.25 -0.78
C GLN A 335 -17.72 1.35 0.08
N HIS A 336 -17.11 0.35 -0.55
CA HIS A 336 -16.13 -0.50 0.13
C HIS A 336 -15.01 0.32 0.77
N LEU A 337 -14.64 -0.04 2.01
CA LEU A 337 -13.64 0.67 2.80
C LEU A 337 -12.30 0.86 2.06
N VAL A 338 -11.88 -0.12 1.26
CA VAL A 338 -10.65 -0.05 0.45
C VAL A 338 -10.67 1.18 -0.47
N PHE A 339 -11.79 1.48 -1.11
CA PHE A 339 -11.91 2.63 -2.01
C PHE A 339 -12.02 3.96 -1.26
N ARG A 340 -12.64 3.97 -0.07
CA ARG A 340 -12.68 5.15 0.81
C ARG A 340 -11.29 5.50 1.34
N LEU A 341 -10.48 4.49 1.67
CA LEU A 341 -9.07 4.69 2.04
C LEU A 341 -8.26 5.18 0.83
N LEU A 342 -8.45 4.54 -0.33
CA LEU A 342 -7.76 4.90 -1.56
C LEU A 342 -8.04 6.37 -1.97
N SER A 343 -9.27 6.87 -1.80
CA SER A 343 -9.57 8.27 -2.11
C SER A 343 -8.83 9.25 -1.20
N VAL A 344 -8.64 8.92 0.09
CA VAL A 344 -7.83 9.75 1.01
C VAL A 344 -6.34 9.65 0.69
N HIS A 345 -5.84 8.48 0.26
CA HIS A 345 -4.47 8.35 -0.25
C HIS A 345 -4.23 9.20 -1.50
N TRP A 346 -5.15 9.15 -2.47
CA TRP A 346 -5.10 10.01 -3.64
C TRP A 346 -5.14 11.48 -3.26
N LEU A 347 -5.99 11.88 -2.31
CA LEU A 347 -6.03 13.25 -1.78
C LEU A 347 -4.68 13.69 -1.21
N MET A 348 -4.04 12.88 -0.36
CA MET A 348 -2.73 13.24 0.21
C MET A 348 -1.69 13.52 -0.88
N VAL A 349 -1.58 12.65 -1.88
CA VAL A 349 -0.63 12.81 -2.99
C VAL A 349 -1.01 13.98 -3.88
N PHE A 350 -2.29 14.12 -4.20
CA PHE A 350 -2.81 15.19 -5.04
C PHE A 350 -2.56 16.56 -4.40
N LEU A 351 -2.92 16.73 -3.13
CA LEU A 351 -2.63 17.96 -2.39
C LEU A 351 -1.12 18.22 -2.30
N ASN A 352 -0.28 17.19 -2.16
CA ASN A 352 1.16 17.39 -2.16
C ASN A 352 1.69 18.04 -3.46
N ARG A 353 1.06 17.76 -4.62
CA ARG A 353 1.40 18.35 -5.92
C ARG A 353 0.67 19.68 -6.16
N PHE A 354 -0.64 19.73 -5.91
CA PHE A 354 -1.50 20.90 -6.12
C PHE A 354 -1.13 22.09 -5.22
N MET A 355 -0.71 21.83 -3.97
CA MET A 355 -0.53 22.88 -2.95
C MET A 355 0.80 23.64 -3.07
N VAL A 356 1.50 23.55 -4.19
CA VAL A 356 2.63 24.43 -4.52
C VAL A 356 2.07 25.77 -5.00
N GLY A 357 1.76 26.69 -4.06
CA GLY A 357 1.49 28.11 -4.36
C GLY A 357 0.07 28.64 -4.12
N LYS A 358 -0.94 27.82 -3.79
CA LYS A 358 -2.36 28.27 -3.64
C LYS A 358 -2.89 28.27 -2.18
N LYS A 359 -2.49 29.28 -1.38
CA LYS A 359 -2.76 29.40 0.07
C LYS A 359 -4.25 29.34 0.50
N LYS A 360 -5.15 30.08 -0.17
CA LYS A 360 -6.56 30.22 0.27
C LYS A 360 -7.36 28.93 0.18
N SER A 361 -7.10 28.14 -0.87
CA SER A 361 -7.77 26.84 -1.07
C SER A 361 -7.41 25.80 0.01
N ILE A 362 -6.26 25.93 0.67
CA ILE A 362 -5.77 24.97 1.68
C ILE A 362 -6.61 25.00 2.94
N VAL A 363 -6.93 26.20 3.42
CA VAL A 363 -7.62 26.41 4.68
C VAL A 363 -9.08 25.96 4.56
N GLU A 364 -9.76 26.36 3.49
CA GLU A 364 -11.15 25.96 3.22
C GLU A 364 -11.28 24.44 3.05
N THR A 365 -10.35 23.83 2.32
CA THR A 365 -10.38 22.38 2.09
C THR A 365 -9.99 21.59 3.34
N GLY A 366 -9.04 22.09 4.14
CA GLY A 366 -8.55 21.44 5.36
C GLY A 366 -9.67 21.13 6.35
N PHE A 367 -10.61 22.05 6.54
CA PHE A 367 -11.76 21.86 7.44
C PHE A 367 -12.77 20.83 6.93
N MET A 368 -12.72 20.42 5.66
CA MET A 368 -13.62 19.40 5.14
C MET A 368 -13.21 18.01 5.62
N PHE A 369 -11.93 17.75 5.91
CA PHE A 369 -11.43 16.38 6.08
C PHE A 369 -11.61 15.76 7.47
N TYR A 370 -12.47 16.33 8.33
CA TYR A 370 -12.68 15.76 9.65
C TYR A 370 -13.26 14.35 9.59
N PRO A 371 -12.77 13.41 10.44
CA PRO A 371 -13.36 12.09 10.53
C PRO A 371 -14.81 12.14 11.02
N SER A 372 -15.68 11.33 10.42
CA SER A 372 -17.06 11.16 10.87
C SER A 372 -17.15 10.18 12.05
N VAL A 373 -18.20 10.28 12.85
CA VAL A 373 -18.44 9.40 14.01
C VAL A 373 -18.45 7.92 13.61
N PHE A 374 -19.07 7.61 12.47
CA PHE A 374 -19.20 6.24 11.94
C PHE A 374 -18.05 5.79 11.03
N ASP A 375 -17.00 6.60 10.87
CA ASP A 375 -15.84 6.16 10.09
C ASP A 375 -15.13 4.99 10.80
N PRO A 376 -14.76 3.92 10.07
CA PRO A 376 -13.89 2.88 10.60
C PRO A 376 -12.56 3.48 11.09
N LEU A 377 -11.97 2.87 12.12
CA LEU A 377 -10.78 3.43 12.78
C LEU A 377 -9.60 3.66 11.81
N SER A 378 -9.42 2.78 10.83
CA SER A 378 -8.40 2.93 9.78
C SER A 378 -8.62 4.19 8.92
N LEU A 379 -9.87 4.50 8.58
CA LEU A 379 -10.22 5.70 7.83
C LEU A 379 -10.09 6.96 8.68
N LYS A 380 -10.47 6.89 9.97
CA LYS A 380 -10.24 8.00 10.92
C LYS A 380 -8.76 8.33 11.02
N ALA A 381 -7.91 7.32 11.20
CA ALA A 381 -6.47 7.50 11.27
C ALA A 381 -5.90 8.18 10.00
N LEU A 382 -6.36 7.75 8.82
CA LEU A 382 -5.89 8.31 7.55
C LEU A 382 -6.38 9.74 7.31
N LYS A 383 -7.61 10.07 7.70
CA LYS A 383 -8.13 11.46 7.66
C LYS A 383 -7.40 12.37 8.64
N LEU A 384 -7.08 11.89 9.84
CA LEU A 384 -6.26 12.62 10.82
C LEU A 384 -4.83 12.85 10.30
N ASP A 385 -4.26 11.87 9.59
CA ASP A 385 -2.98 12.03 8.91
C ASP A 385 -3.04 13.12 7.82
N LEU A 386 -4.11 13.15 7.03
CA LEU A 386 -4.36 14.20 6.03
C LEU A 386 -4.52 15.58 6.68
N LEU A 387 -5.23 15.68 7.80
CA LEU A 387 -5.37 16.94 8.55
C LEU A 387 -4.03 17.42 9.11
N ALA A 388 -3.22 16.50 9.67
CA ALA A 388 -1.87 16.82 10.12
C ALA A 388 -1.01 17.31 8.95
N PHE A 389 -1.08 16.66 7.79
CA PHE A 389 -0.40 17.10 6.57
C PHE A 389 -0.82 18.52 6.13
N CYS A 390 -2.13 18.80 6.10
CA CYS A 390 -2.65 20.13 5.78
C CYS A 390 -2.15 21.20 6.78
N SER A 391 -2.11 20.87 8.08
CA SER A 391 -1.64 21.80 9.12
C SER A 391 -0.20 22.26 8.90
N VAL A 392 0.69 21.33 8.54
CA VAL A 392 2.10 21.61 8.25
C VAL A 392 2.26 22.51 7.03
N ARG A 393 1.44 22.31 6.01
CA ARG A 393 1.49 23.11 4.78
C ARG A 393 0.99 24.54 5.00
N ILE A 394 -0.04 24.72 5.82
CA ILE A 394 -0.51 26.05 6.24
C ILE A 394 0.61 26.80 6.96
N ASP A 395 1.31 26.12 7.87
CA ASP A 395 2.39 26.70 8.69
C ASP A 395 3.60 27.12 7.83
N LYS A 396 4.10 26.24 6.94
CA LYS A 396 5.24 26.54 6.04
C LYS A 396 4.98 27.70 5.08
N LEU A 397 3.72 27.94 4.71
CA LEU A 397 3.36 29.02 3.80
C LEU A 397 3.32 30.38 4.50
N ASN A 398 3.28 30.43 5.84
CA ASN A 398 3.08 31.66 6.61
C ASN A 398 4.13 31.86 7.74
N PRO A 399 5.43 32.03 7.45
CA PRO A 399 6.41 32.36 8.48
C PRO A 399 6.37 33.83 8.99
N GLN A 400 5.52 34.72 8.43
CA GLN A 400 5.61 36.18 8.69
C GLN A 400 4.30 36.94 9.00
N SER A 401 3.13 36.31 9.11
CA SER A 401 1.89 37.03 9.47
C SER A 401 1.50 36.76 10.92
N VAL A 402 2.08 37.55 11.82
CA VAL A 402 1.60 37.76 13.21
C VAL A 402 0.31 38.58 13.14
N SER A 403 -0.77 37.98 12.63
CA SER A 403 -2.12 38.53 12.74
C SER A 403 -2.98 37.55 13.54
N ASP A 404 -3.52 38.04 14.65
CA ASP A 404 -4.17 37.30 15.73
C ASP A 404 -5.42 36.49 15.33
N MET A 405 -5.84 36.56 14.06
CA MET A 405 -7.01 35.82 13.56
C MET A 405 -6.66 34.42 12.99
N GLU A 406 -5.43 34.17 12.53
CA GLU A 406 -5.12 33.03 11.65
C GLU A 406 -4.29 31.89 12.30
N GLY A 407 -3.49 32.16 13.34
CA GLY A 407 -2.91 31.10 14.19
C GLY A 407 -4.00 30.23 14.86
N ASN A 408 -5.21 30.79 14.94
CA ASN A 408 -6.43 30.13 15.36
C ASN A 408 -6.86 28.99 14.39
N SER A 409 -6.47 29.02 13.11
CA SER A 409 -6.89 28.02 12.11
C SER A 409 -6.23 26.65 12.29
N VAL A 410 -4.91 26.61 12.49
CA VAL A 410 -4.13 25.38 12.74
C VAL A 410 -4.52 24.77 14.09
N VAL A 411 -4.71 25.60 15.11
CA VAL A 411 -5.19 25.17 16.42
C VAL A 411 -6.62 24.61 16.33
N LYS A 412 -7.50 25.24 15.54
CA LYS A 412 -8.85 24.72 15.27
C LYS A 412 -8.82 23.39 14.52
N LEU A 413 -7.93 23.21 13.54
CA LEU A 413 -7.74 21.93 12.84
C LEU A 413 -7.32 20.82 13.80
N PHE A 414 -6.37 21.13 14.68
CA PHE A 414 -5.93 20.22 15.72
C PHE A 414 -7.06 19.91 16.72
N GLN A 415 -7.70 20.93 17.31
CA GLN A 415 -8.80 20.76 18.26
C GLN A 415 -10.00 20.03 17.66
N GLY A 416 -10.39 20.34 16.42
CA GLY A 416 -11.45 19.61 15.70
C GLY A 416 -11.07 18.15 15.44
N GLY A 417 -9.81 17.89 15.10
CA GLY A 417 -9.26 16.53 15.01
C GLY A 417 -9.33 15.80 16.35
N LEU A 418 -8.98 16.46 17.44
CA LEU A 418 -9.08 15.92 18.80
C LEU A 418 -10.51 15.50 19.14
N VAL A 419 -11.53 16.31 18.82
CA VAL A 419 -12.94 15.95 19.10
C VAL A 419 -13.31 14.61 18.48
N SER A 420 -12.84 14.30 17.28
CA SER A 420 -13.10 13.01 16.60
C SER A 420 -12.47 11.80 17.30
N VAL A 421 -11.40 12.04 18.07
CA VAL A 421 -10.64 11.02 18.81
C VAL A 421 -11.11 10.93 20.27
N LEU A 422 -11.49 12.06 20.87
CA LEU A 422 -11.99 12.14 22.25
C LEU A 422 -13.35 11.45 22.44
N GLY A 423 -14.12 11.27 21.36
CA GLY A 423 -15.38 10.52 21.36
C GLY A 423 -15.26 9.06 21.83
N PHE A 424 -14.05 8.50 21.90
CA PHE A 424 -13.82 7.11 22.33
C PHE A 424 -13.73 6.89 23.85
N LYS A 425 -13.86 7.94 24.69
CA LYS A 425 -13.69 7.84 26.16
C LYS A 425 -12.45 7.01 26.54
N TRP A 426 -11.26 7.52 26.17
CA TRP A 426 -9.94 7.07 26.66
C TRP A 426 -9.85 5.59 27.07
N LEU A 427 -9.85 4.73 26.06
CA LEU A 427 -9.79 3.28 26.21
C LEU A 427 -8.43 2.81 26.76
N PRO A 428 -8.31 1.55 27.24
CA PRO A 428 -7.07 1.04 27.81
C PRO A 428 -5.86 1.15 26.88
N PRO A 429 -4.62 1.07 27.41
CA PRO A 429 -3.37 1.22 26.62
C PRO A 429 -3.25 0.33 25.38
N TRP A 430 -3.83 -0.86 25.41
CA TRP A 430 -3.81 -1.83 24.29
C TRP A 430 -4.89 -1.56 23.24
N SER A 431 -5.74 -0.55 23.42
CA SER A 431 -6.76 -0.15 22.46
C SER A 431 -6.14 0.51 21.24
N THR A 432 -6.57 0.07 20.07
CA THR A 432 -6.19 0.65 18.79
C THR A 432 -6.60 2.14 18.67
N GLU A 433 -7.71 2.53 19.28
CA GLU A 433 -8.25 3.89 19.30
C GLU A 433 -7.32 4.82 20.06
N THR A 434 -6.86 4.38 21.24
CA THR A 434 -5.84 5.09 22.02
C THR A 434 -4.53 5.20 21.23
N ALA A 435 -4.11 4.14 20.53
CA ALA A 435 -2.92 4.20 19.68
C ALA A 435 -3.06 5.23 18.54
N VAL A 436 -4.22 5.29 17.87
CA VAL A 436 -4.51 6.29 16.82
C VAL A 436 -4.49 7.71 17.39
N ALA A 437 -5.04 7.91 18.60
CA ALA A 437 -5.02 9.19 19.30
C ALA A 437 -3.59 9.71 19.50
N PHE A 438 -2.75 8.92 20.15
CA PHE A 438 -1.38 9.30 20.46
C PHE A 438 -0.51 9.43 19.20
N ARG A 439 -0.74 8.62 18.17
CA ARG A 439 -0.12 8.79 16.84
C ARG A 439 -0.50 10.14 16.23
N THR A 440 -1.76 10.55 16.36
CA THR A 440 -2.25 11.85 15.87
C THR A 440 -1.56 13.00 16.60
N PHE A 441 -1.48 12.95 17.93
CA PHE A 441 -0.77 13.98 18.71
C PHE A 441 0.68 14.11 18.28
N HIS A 442 1.34 12.97 18.06
CA HIS A 442 2.73 12.94 17.62
C HIS A 442 2.85 13.62 16.24
N LYS A 443 2.02 13.24 15.26
CA LYS A 443 2.08 13.80 13.90
C LYS A 443 1.79 15.30 13.84
N PHE A 444 0.81 15.79 14.59
CA PHE A 444 0.54 17.23 14.66
C PHE A 444 1.68 17.99 15.36
N LEU A 445 2.30 17.39 16.39
CA LEU A 445 3.38 18.03 17.12
C LEU A 445 4.69 18.10 16.31
N ILE A 446 5.10 17.00 15.68
CA ILE A 446 6.38 16.94 14.96
C ILE A 446 6.27 17.27 13.47
N GLY A 447 5.05 17.34 12.92
CA GLY A 447 4.82 17.45 11.48
C GLY A 447 5.50 18.65 10.82
N ALA A 448 5.55 19.80 11.51
CA ALA A 448 6.20 21.01 11.01
C ALA A 448 7.74 20.92 11.02
N SER A 449 8.30 19.99 11.79
CA SER A 449 9.74 19.80 11.98
C SER A 449 10.28 18.56 11.26
N SER A 450 10.45 18.66 9.94
CA SER A 450 11.07 17.57 9.18
C SER A 450 12.55 17.41 9.53
N HIS A 451 13.07 16.19 9.54
CA HIS A 451 14.50 15.91 9.76
C HIS A 451 15.43 16.49 8.68
N SER A 452 14.87 16.96 7.57
CA SER A 452 15.60 17.60 6.47
C SER A 452 16.03 19.04 6.78
N GLU A 453 15.37 19.71 7.73
CA GLU A 453 15.68 21.08 8.12
C GLU A 453 16.54 21.03 9.39
N ALA A 454 17.84 21.34 9.27
CA ALA A 454 18.79 21.35 10.39
C ALA A 454 18.70 22.63 11.25
N ASP A 455 17.74 23.51 10.95
CA ASP A 455 17.66 24.84 11.54
C ASP A 455 17.15 24.78 13.00
N PRO A 456 17.95 25.25 13.99
CA PRO A 456 17.57 25.22 15.41
C PRO A 456 16.36 26.12 15.72
N SER A 457 16.09 27.13 14.89
CA SER A 457 14.92 28.03 14.98
C SER A 457 13.58 27.28 14.91
N THR A 458 13.50 26.20 14.12
CA THR A 458 12.30 25.36 13.99
C THR A 458 11.92 24.68 15.30
N THR A 459 12.90 24.36 16.13
CA THR A 459 12.69 23.69 17.42
C THR A 459 12.13 24.66 18.45
N THR A 460 12.60 25.91 18.46
CA THR A 460 12.06 26.98 19.32
C THR A 460 10.62 27.33 18.96
N ALA A 461 10.32 27.46 17.66
CA ALA A 461 8.97 27.74 17.18
C ALA A 461 7.96 26.65 17.59
N LEU A 462 8.36 25.38 17.56
CA LEU A 462 7.53 24.27 18.06
C LEU A 462 7.24 24.35 19.55
N MET A 463 8.21 24.78 20.36
CA MET A 463 8.03 24.93 21.81
C MET A 463 7.05 26.05 22.17
N GLU A 464 6.93 27.05 21.31
CA GLU A 464 6.00 28.17 21.42
C GLU A 464 4.65 27.88 20.76
N SER A 465 4.55 26.79 19.98
CA SER A 465 3.34 26.43 19.26
C SER A 465 2.15 26.22 20.20
N ALA A 466 0.99 26.73 19.77
CA ALA A 466 -0.26 26.56 20.51
C ALA A 466 -0.67 25.08 20.63
N ILE A 467 -0.32 24.22 19.66
CA ILE A 467 -0.53 22.77 19.71
C ILE A 467 0.23 22.17 20.91
N PHE A 468 1.52 22.50 21.05
CA PHE A 468 2.33 21.99 22.14
C PHE A 468 1.85 22.48 23.51
N ASN A 469 1.46 23.75 23.61
CA ASN A 469 0.91 24.30 24.85
C ASN A 469 -0.43 23.64 25.23
N HIS A 470 -1.28 23.32 24.27
CA HIS A 470 -2.51 22.55 24.52
C HIS A 470 -2.23 21.12 24.97
N LEU A 471 -1.32 20.41 24.28
CA LEU A 471 -0.94 19.03 24.61
C LEU A 471 -0.35 18.90 26.01
N LYS A 472 0.48 19.84 26.44
CA LYS A 472 1.04 19.89 27.80
C LYS A 472 -0.03 19.87 28.89
N GLY A 473 -1.01 20.76 28.79
CA GLY A 473 -2.12 20.85 29.75
C GLY A 473 -2.97 19.58 29.73
N MET A 474 -3.36 19.16 28.52
CA MET A 474 -4.16 17.96 28.31
C MET A 474 -3.49 16.71 28.91
N PHE A 475 -2.18 16.49 28.71
CA PHE A 475 -1.49 15.33 29.29
C PHE A 475 -1.48 15.33 30.81
N VAL A 476 -1.33 16.48 31.46
CA VAL A 476 -1.42 16.56 32.93
C VAL A 476 -2.81 16.14 33.41
N ASP A 477 -3.85 16.63 32.76
CA ASP A 477 -5.24 16.28 33.12
C ASP A 477 -5.54 14.80 32.82
N LEU A 478 -5.07 14.26 31.68
CA LEU A 478 -5.22 12.84 31.34
C LEU A 478 -4.52 11.91 32.33
N ILE A 479 -3.32 12.28 32.79
CA ILE A 479 -2.59 11.51 33.81
C ILE A 479 -3.40 11.47 35.11
N LEU A 480 -4.02 12.59 35.51
CA LEU A 480 -4.80 12.69 36.73
C LEU A 480 -6.15 11.94 36.64
N GLU A 481 -6.86 12.05 35.52
CA GLU A 481 -8.17 11.45 35.31
C GLU A 481 -8.09 9.95 34.96
N PHE A 482 -7.13 9.55 34.13
CA PHE A 482 -7.03 8.21 33.56
C PHE A 482 -5.66 7.58 33.83
N GLN A 483 -5.42 7.17 35.08
CA GLN A 483 -4.19 6.51 35.55
C GLN A 483 -3.68 5.35 34.67
N ARG A 484 -4.60 4.64 33.99
CA ARG A 484 -4.26 3.53 33.09
C ARG A 484 -3.50 3.99 31.84
N LEU A 485 -3.60 5.25 31.44
CA LEU A 485 -2.91 5.82 30.28
C LEU A 485 -1.47 6.24 30.55
N VAL A 486 -1.02 6.26 31.81
CA VAL A 486 0.36 6.67 32.16
C VAL A 486 1.42 5.95 31.32
N PRO A 487 1.37 4.61 31.11
CA PRO A 487 2.35 3.92 30.26
C PRO A 487 2.34 4.39 28.79
N VAL A 488 1.17 4.76 28.25
CA VAL A 488 1.07 5.27 26.87
C VAL A 488 1.68 6.65 26.74
N ILE A 489 1.46 7.50 27.75
CA ILE A 489 2.06 8.84 27.80
C ILE A 489 3.57 8.74 27.96
N VAL A 490 4.06 7.80 28.78
CA VAL A 490 5.50 7.50 28.88
C VAL A 490 6.05 7.03 27.53
N ALA A 491 5.41 6.09 26.85
CA ALA A 491 5.85 5.64 25.52
C ALA A 491 5.86 6.78 24.48
N PHE A 492 4.90 7.71 24.56
CA PHE A 492 4.87 8.90 23.72
C PHE A 492 6.08 9.82 24.01
N ILE A 493 6.39 10.06 25.28
CA ILE A 493 7.54 10.88 25.69
C ILE A 493 8.85 10.19 25.28
N ASP A 494 8.97 8.88 25.50
CA ASP A 494 10.15 8.09 25.13
C ASP A 494 10.43 8.16 23.63
N ARG A 495 9.38 8.17 22.80
CA ARG A 495 9.51 8.37 21.35
C ARG A 495 10.10 9.74 21.00
N LEU A 496 9.76 10.79 21.73
CA LEU A 496 10.34 12.12 21.55
C LEU A 496 11.79 12.17 22.07
N LEU A 497 12.07 11.57 23.23
CA LEU A 497 13.40 11.53 23.84
C LEU A 497 14.39 10.68 23.00
N GLY A 498 13.94 9.61 22.36
CA GLY A 498 14.75 8.79 21.47
C GLY A 498 15.16 9.50 20.17
N CYS A 499 14.56 10.64 19.86
CA CYS A 499 14.86 11.43 18.67
C CYS A 499 15.75 12.64 19.02
N GLN A 500 16.95 12.71 18.47
CA GLN A 500 17.89 13.82 18.74
C GLN A 500 17.31 15.21 18.43
N LYS A 501 16.47 15.33 17.40
CA LYS A 501 15.83 16.59 17.03
C LYS A 501 14.69 16.97 17.99
N HIS A 502 13.94 15.99 18.51
CA HIS A 502 12.74 16.21 19.32
C HIS A 502 12.96 16.02 20.82
N LEU A 503 14.18 15.68 21.24
CA LEU A 503 14.59 15.47 22.64
C LEU A 503 14.07 16.59 23.56
N TRP A 504 14.29 17.85 23.18
CA TRP A 504 13.89 19.04 23.93
C TRP A 504 12.37 19.12 24.18
N LEU A 505 11.54 18.64 23.25
CA LEU A 505 10.08 18.57 23.44
C LEU A 505 9.72 17.55 24.52
N GLY A 506 10.36 16.38 24.49
CA GLY A 506 10.21 15.35 25.50
C GLY A 506 10.63 15.84 26.89
N GLU A 507 11.80 16.49 26.99
CA GLU A 507 12.29 17.08 28.24
C GLU A 507 11.34 18.15 28.78
N ARG A 508 10.85 19.04 27.91
CA ARG A 508 9.91 20.09 28.32
C ARG A 508 8.55 19.55 28.75
N LEU A 509 8.06 18.48 28.11
CA LEU A 509 6.85 17.78 28.55
C LEU A 509 7.05 17.19 29.95
N LEU A 510 8.17 16.50 30.19
CA LEU A 510 8.49 15.96 31.52
C LEU A 510 8.60 17.06 32.59
N GLN A 511 9.26 18.17 32.29
CA GLN A 511 9.34 19.33 33.19
C GLN A 511 7.95 19.89 33.55
N THR A 512 7.05 19.95 32.56
CA THR A 512 5.68 20.45 32.75
C THR A 512 4.86 19.48 33.60
N ILE A 513 5.02 18.18 33.35
CA ILE A 513 4.38 17.13 34.14
C ILE A 513 4.90 17.17 35.58
N ASP A 514 6.21 17.24 35.83
CA ASP A 514 6.78 17.37 37.19
C ASP A 514 6.18 18.58 37.94
N ALA A 515 6.13 19.74 37.28
CA ALA A 515 5.65 20.97 37.89
C ALA A 515 4.16 20.93 38.28
N ASN A 516 3.32 20.34 37.41
CA ASN A 516 1.87 20.43 37.55
C ASN A 516 1.23 19.17 38.16
N LEU A 517 1.87 18.01 38.06
CA LEU A 517 1.39 16.75 38.62
C LEU A 517 1.64 16.68 40.13
N HIS A 518 2.85 17.04 40.57
CA HIS A 518 3.26 16.94 41.98
C HIS A 518 2.25 17.56 43.00
N PRO A 519 1.71 18.78 42.80
CA PRO A 519 0.78 19.37 43.76
C PRO A 519 -0.64 18.76 43.73
N ARG A 520 -1.01 18.03 42.68
CA ARG A 520 -2.39 17.55 42.43
C ARG A 520 -2.59 16.06 42.76
N VAL A 521 -1.52 15.31 42.99
CA VAL A 521 -1.61 13.86 43.20
C VAL A 521 -1.93 13.52 44.66
N ALA A 522 -2.94 12.68 44.85
CA ALA A 522 -3.26 12.12 46.17
C ALA A 522 -2.21 11.08 46.60
N ILE A 523 -1.75 11.17 47.85
CA ILE A 523 -0.83 10.20 48.44
C ILE A 523 -1.66 9.02 48.96
N ASP A 524 -1.89 8.04 48.09
CA ASP A 524 -2.64 6.83 48.41
C ASP A 524 -2.04 5.59 47.72
N TYR A 525 -2.72 4.44 47.87
CA TYR A 525 -2.27 3.22 47.23
C TYR A 525 -2.35 3.26 45.67
N ARG A 526 -2.91 4.28 45.03
CA ARG A 526 -2.94 4.42 43.57
C ARG A 526 -1.72 5.16 43.03
N LEU A 527 -0.90 5.80 43.87
CA LEU A 527 0.30 6.52 43.46
C LEU A 527 1.25 5.69 42.55
N VAL A 528 1.25 4.36 42.72
CA VAL A 528 2.06 3.42 41.93
C VAL A 528 1.75 3.50 40.43
N SER A 529 0.55 3.91 40.01
CA SER A 529 0.24 4.08 38.59
C SER A 529 1.08 5.16 37.92
N TYR A 530 1.60 6.12 38.70
CA TYR A 530 2.45 7.21 38.23
C TYR A 530 3.94 6.86 38.26
N PHE A 531 4.32 5.69 38.79
CA PHE A 531 5.74 5.33 38.91
C PHE A 531 6.48 5.28 37.57
N PRO A 532 5.89 4.80 36.46
CA PRO A 532 6.55 4.87 35.16
C PRO A 532 6.93 6.30 34.73
N ILE A 533 6.09 7.30 35.04
CA ILE A 533 6.42 8.70 34.73
C ILE A 533 7.43 9.27 35.73
N PHE A 534 7.38 8.85 36.99
CA PHE A 534 8.39 9.23 38.00
C PHE A 534 9.77 8.65 37.71
N ASP A 535 9.85 7.41 37.19
CA ASP A 535 11.10 6.81 36.74
C ASP A 535 11.73 7.65 35.61
N ARG A 536 10.93 8.08 34.62
CA ARG A 536 11.42 8.98 33.56
C ARG A 536 11.82 10.37 34.06
N ILE A 537 11.13 10.90 35.06
CA ILE A 537 11.54 12.16 35.72
C ILE A 537 12.86 11.97 36.47
N ALA A 538 13.05 10.83 37.14
CA ALA A 538 14.27 10.47 37.87
C ALA A 538 15.48 10.18 36.97
N GLU A 539 15.24 9.78 35.72
CA GLU A 539 16.27 9.58 34.71
C GLU A 539 16.75 10.92 34.09
N ASN A 540 15.89 11.94 34.06
CA ASN A 540 16.14 13.19 33.37
C ASN A 540 16.97 14.19 34.20
N GLN A 541 18.22 14.44 33.78
CA GLN A 541 19.16 15.33 34.47
C GLN A 541 18.76 16.81 34.50
N THR A 542 17.89 17.24 33.58
CA THR A 542 17.43 18.64 33.49
C THR A 542 16.42 18.98 34.59
N ILE A 543 15.72 17.99 35.13
CA ILE A 543 14.67 18.18 36.13
C ILE A 543 15.28 18.11 37.54
N PRO A 544 15.05 19.12 38.40
CA PRO A 544 15.50 19.05 39.78
C PRO A 544 14.78 17.93 40.56
N PRO A 545 15.50 16.95 41.14
CA PRO A 545 14.89 15.77 41.78
C PRO A 545 14.18 16.09 43.11
N ARG A 546 14.28 17.35 43.60
CA ARG A 546 13.78 17.77 44.90
C ARG A 546 12.29 17.49 45.11
N ARG A 547 11.43 17.85 44.16
CA ARG A 547 9.98 17.67 44.27
C ARG A 547 9.62 16.19 44.32
N LEU A 548 10.21 15.38 43.44
CA LEU A 548 10.00 13.95 43.43
C LEU A 548 10.48 13.30 44.74
N LEU A 549 11.64 13.68 45.27
CA LEU A 549 12.13 13.21 46.57
C LEU A 549 11.20 13.58 47.73
N GLU A 550 10.65 14.80 47.74
CA GLU A 550 9.67 15.23 48.74
C GLU A 550 8.37 14.40 48.64
N LEU A 551 7.90 14.08 47.43
CA LEU A 551 6.73 13.21 47.21
C LEU A 551 6.98 11.78 47.71
N LEU A 552 8.09 11.19 47.29
CA LEU A 552 8.45 9.81 47.65
C LEU A 552 8.68 9.68 49.17
N THR A 553 9.25 10.70 49.82
CA THR A 553 9.40 10.72 51.28
C THR A 553 8.04 10.70 51.99
N LYS A 554 7.10 11.55 51.56
CA LYS A 554 5.73 11.55 52.12
C LYS A 554 5.01 10.24 51.85
N PHE A 555 5.21 9.63 50.68
CA PHE A 555 4.63 8.34 50.35
C PHE A 555 5.23 7.20 51.19
N MET A 556 6.54 7.20 51.44
CA MET A 556 7.17 6.23 52.34
C MET A 556 6.62 6.35 53.77
N ALA A 557 6.41 7.56 54.27
CA ALA A 557 5.75 7.77 55.56
C ALA A 557 4.32 7.21 55.58
N PHE A 558 3.53 7.47 54.54
CA PHE A 558 2.20 6.90 54.37
C PHE A 558 2.20 5.35 54.38
N LEU A 559 3.17 4.70 53.72
CA LEU A 559 3.28 3.23 53.70
C LEU A 559 3.59 2.65 55.08
N VAL A 560 4.37 3.36 55.90
CA VAL A 560 4.67 3.00 57.29
C VAL A 560 3.40 3.15 58.15
N GLU A 561 2.72 4.28 58.05
CA GLU A 561 1.50 4.56 58.83
C GLU A 561 0.35 3.60 58.50
N LYS A 562 0.21 3.17 57.24
CA LYS A 562 -0.86 2.26 56.78
C LYS A 562 -0.45 0.79 56.77
N HIS A 563 0.69 0.45 57.34
CA HIS A 563 1.14 -0.93 57.43
C HIS A 563 0.31 -1.70 58.45
N GLY A 564 -0.16 -2.88 58.05
CA GLY A 564 -0.93 -3.81 58.87
C GLY A 564 -0.84 -5.23 58.34
N PRO A 565 -1.48 -6.21 59.01
CA PRO A 565 -1.36 -7.63 58.67
C PRO A 565 -1.78 -7.93 57.22
N ASP A 566 -2.82 -7.25 56.70
CA ASP A 566 -3.33 -7.48 55.35
C ASP A 566 -2.69 -6.59 54.27
N THR A 567 -1.89 -5.58 54.66
CA THR A 567 -1.27 -4.63 53.74
C THR A 567 0.25 -4.82 53.60
N GLY A 568 0.86 -5.74 54.37
CA GLY A 568 2.31 -5.98 54.38
C GLY A 568 2.92 -6.19 52.99
N VAL A 569 2.36 -7.09 52.19
CA VAL A 569 2.84 -7.38 50.81
C VAL A 569 2.71 -6.14 49.90
N LYS A 570 1.64 -5.36 50.07
CA LYS A 570 1.45 -4.11 49.31
C LYS A 570 2.49 -3.08 49.73
N SER A 571 2.68 -2.83 51.02
CA SER A 571 3.69 -1.88 51.52
C SER A 571 5.10 -2.27 51.08
N TRP A 572 5.48 -3.55 51.20
CA TRP A 572 6.76 -4.09 50.71
C TRP A 572 6.97 -3.79 49.22
N SER A 573 6.06 -4.26 48.35
CA SER A 573 6.21 -4.11 46.90
C SER A 573 6.31 -2.65 46.46
N ARG A 574 5.66 -1.74 47.19
CA ARG A 574 5.68 -0.30 46.92
C ARG A 574 6.96 0.35 47.42
N GLY A 575 7.40 0.00 48.62
CA GLY A 575 8.67 0.46 49.18
C GLY A 575 9.84 0.06 48.29
N SER A 576 9.87 -1.19 47.82
CA SER A 576 10.87 -1.69 46.88
C SER A 576 10.88 -0.91 45.57
N LYS A 577 9.70 -0.54 45.03
CA LYS A 577 9.60 0.30 43.83
C LYS A 577 10.10 1.74 44.06
N VAL A 578 9.83 2.33 45.23
CA VAL A 578 10.39 3.65 45.58
C VAL A 578 11.91 3.60 45.63
N LEU A 579 12.48 2.53 46.19
CA LEU A 579 13.93 2.30 46.17
C LEU A 579 14.47 2.08 44.75
N GLY A 580 13.67 1.49 43.85
CA GLY A 580 13.96 1.44 42.41
C GLY A 580 14.13 2.83 41.81
N ILE A 581 13.16 3.74 42.02
CA ILE A 581 13.26 5.14 41.56
C ILE A 581 14.49 5.84 42.18
N CYS A 582 14.77 5.58 43.46
CA CYS A 582 15.97 6.10 44.13
C CYS A 582 17.27 5.62 43.46
N ARG A 583 17.32 4.35 43.03
CA ARG A 583 18.44 3.80 42.26
C ARG A 583 18.59 4.52 40.92
N THR A 584 17.49 4.73 40.18
CA THR A 584 17.49 5.50 38.92
C THR A 584 18.04 6.91 39.13
N MET A 585 17.68 7.58 40.22
CA MET A 585 18.26 8.89 40.51
C MET A 585 19.78 8.81 40.72
N LEU A 586 20.26 7.81 41.48
CA LEU A 586 21.69 7.60 41.74
C LEU A 586 22.49 7.27 40.46
N THR A 587 21.87 6.62 39.47
CA THR A 587 22.51 6.30 38.19
C THR A 587 22.59 7.49 37.24
N HIS A 588 21.61 8.41 37.27
CA HIS A 588 21.52 9.49 36.27
C HIS A 588 21.94 10.87 36.79
N HIS A 589 21.70 11.21 38.06
CA HIS A 589 22.02 12.54 38.60
C HIS A 589 23.37 12.61 39.32
N GLN A 590 23.90 13.83 39.44
CA GLN A 590 25.07 14.11 40.28
C GLN A 590 24.73 13.94 41.76
N SER A 591 25.56 13.20 42.50
CA SER A 591 25.34 12.89 43.92
C SER A 591 25.16 14.13 44.80
N SER A 592 25.81 15.25 44.49
CA SER A 592 25.67 16.52 45.21
C SER A 592 24.24 17.09 45.17
N ARG A 593 23.53 16.94 44.05
CA ARG A 593 22.13 17.39 43.89
C ARG A 593 21.14 16.52 44.67
N LEU A 594 21.49 15.26 44.89
CA LEU A 594 20.63 14.28 45.58
C LEU A 594 20.89 14.19 47.07
N PHE A 595 22.12 14.47 47.50
CA PHE A 595 22.65 14.08 48.81
C PHE A 595 21.68 14.38 49.96
N LEU A 596 21.23 15.62 50.11
CA LEU A 596 20.38 16.01 51.25
C LEU A 596 18.99 15.36 51.22
N GLY A 597 18.30 15.40 50.08
CA GLY A 597 16.93 14.88 49.97
C GLY A 597 16.90 13.35 50.03
N LEU A 598 17.80 12.71 49.29
CA LEU A 598 17.86 11.25 49.19
C LEU A 598 18.42 10.62 50.48
N SER A 599 19.40 11.23 51.15
CA SER A 599 19.87 10.71 52.46
C SER A 599 18.75 10.73 53.50
N ARG A 600 17.93 11.79 53.55
CA ARG A 600 16.77 11.86 54.45
C ARG A 600 15.74 10.77 54.16
N LEU A 601 15.37 10.57 52.90
CA LEU A 601 14.43 9.52 52.49
C LEU A 601 14.94 8.12 52.86
N LEU A 602 16.20 7.82 52.52
CA LEU A 602 16.80 6.52 52.78
C LEU A 602 17.01 6.28 54.28
N ALA A 603 17.44 7.28 55.04
CA ALA A 603 17.58 7.17 56.50
C ALA A 603 16.23 6.95 57.18
N PHE A 604 15.19 7.68 56.78
CA PHE A 604 13.82 7.45 57.26
C PHE A 604 13.40 6.00 56.99
N THR A 605 13.61 5.52 55.76
CA THR A 605 13.28 4.14 55.37
C THR A 605 14.05 3.10 56.20
N CYS A 606 15.35 3.33 56.46
CA CYS A 606 16.17 2.44 57.28
C CYS A 606 15.68 2.33 58.73
N LEU A 607 15.13 3.41 59.29
CA LEU A 607 14.74 3.49 60.69
C LEU A 607 13.30 3.00 60.92
N TYR A 608 12.38 3.38 60.04
CA TYR A 608 10.94 3.27 60.31
C TYR A 608 10.18 2.33 59.38
N PHE A 609 10.77 1.88 58.27
CA PHE A 609 10.04 0.97 57.37
C PHE A 609 9.85 -0.42 58.01
N PRO A 610 8.66 -1.02 57.98
CA PRO A 610 8.36 -2.24 58.73
C PRO A 610 9.04 -3.49 58.16
N ASP A 611 9.20 -3.54 56.83
CA ASP A 611 9.81 -4.69 56.15
C ASP A 611 11.34 -4.66 56.18
N LEU A 612 11.95 -5.80 56.53
CA LEU A 612 13.41 -5.92 56.71
C LEU A 612 14.18 -5.79 55.38
N GLU A 613 13.69 -6.37 54.29
CA GLU A 613 14.38 -6.31 52.99
C GLU A 613 14.45 -4.87 52.48
N VAL A 614 13.33 -4.13 52.56
CA VAL A 614 13.28 -2.73 52.12
C VAL A 614 14.24 -1.87 52.97
N ARG A 615 14.34 -2.10 54.29
CA ARG A 615 15.30 -1.40 55.15
C ARG A 615 16.75 -1.69 54.77
N ASP A 616 17.06 -2.95 54.47
CA ASP A 616 18.42 -3.38 54.14
C ASP A 616 18.86 -2.80 52.79
N HIS A 617 17.98 -2.81 51.78
CA HIS A 617 18.22 -2.15 50.49
C HIS A 617 18.42 -0.64 50.65
N ALA A 618 17.58 0.03 51.45
CA ALA A 618 17.74 1.45 51.75
C ALA A 618 19.08 1.74 52.44
N ARG A 619 19.54 0.85 53.34
CA ARG A 619 20.83 0.99 54.04
C ARG A 619 22.01 0.83 53.09
N ILE A 620 21.91 -0.09 52.13
CA ILE A 620 22.93 -0.27 51.08
C ILE A 620 23.03 1.01 50.25
N TYR A 621 21.91 1.52 49.74
CA TYR A 621 21.91 2.77 48.95
C TYR A 621 22.39 3.98 49.74
N LEU A 622 22.04 4.08 51.03
CA LEU A 622 22.51 5.16 51.90
C LEU A 622 24.03 5.10 52.10
N ARG A 623 24.57 3.91 52.36
CA ARG A 623 26.02 3.69 52.50
C ARG A 623 26.74 4.00 51.20
N MET A 624 26.20 3.57 50.06
CA MET A 624 26.74 3.87 48.74
C MET A 624 26.76 5.38 48.46
N LEU A 625 25.67 6.10 48.75
CA LEU A 625 25.58 7.55 48.57
C LEU A 625 26.58 8.33 49.43
N ILE A 626 26.88 7.86 50.65
CA ILE A 626 27.80 8.52 51.58
C ILE A 626 29.27 8.15 51.30
N CYS A 627 29.55 6.88 51.00
CA CYS A 627 30.91 6.34 51.03
C CYS A 627 31.54 6.21 49.63
N VAL A 628 30.75 6.23 48.54
CA VAL A 628 31.25 6.00 47.18
C VAL A 628 31.23 7.31 46.38
N PRO A 629 32.35 7.72 45.78
CA PRO A 629 32.38 8.88 44.88
C PRO A 629 31.40 8.70 43.71
N GLY A 630 30.65 9.75 43.36
CA GLY A 630 29.51 9.66 42.44
C GLY A 630 29.80 9.06 41.05
N VAL A 631 31.02 9.20 40.53
CA VAL A 631 31.42 8.56 39.25
C VAL A 631 31.54 7.04 39.40
N LYS A 632 32.18 6.57 40.48
CA LYS A 632 32.31 5.14 40.78
C LYS A 632 30.96 4.52 41.16
N LEU A 633 30.13 5.28 41.86
CA LEU A 633 28.79 4.87 42.25
C LEU A 633 27.93 4.52 41.02
N ARG A 634 27.92 5.38 39.99
CA ARG A 634 27.23 5.09 38.73
C ARG A 634 27.74 3.84 38.05
N GLY A 635 29.06 3.66 37.97
CA GLY A 635 29.67 2.46 37.39
C GLY A 635 29.23 1.18 38.10
N MET A 636 29.19 1.18 39.45
CA MET A 636 28.75 0.03 40.24
C MET A 636 27.27 -0.30 40.04
N LEU A 637 26.41 0.71 39.98
CA LEU A 637 24.97 0.51 39.83
C LEU A 637 24.58 0.03 38.41
N ASN A 638 25.35 0.42 37.39
CA ASN A 638 25.17 -0.05 36.01
C ASN A 638 25.68 -1.49 35.83
N LEU A 639 26.79 -1.88 36.49
CA LEU A 639 27.33 -3.25 36.41
C LEU A 639 26.36 -4.30 36.98
N GLY A 640 25.54 -3.91 37.96
CA GLY A 640 24.50 -4.77 38.56
C GLY A 640 23.35 -5.14 37.60
N GLU A 641 23.18 -4.43 36.47
CA GLU A 641 22.19 -4.81 35.43
C GLU A 641 22.64 -6.00 34.59
N GLN A 642 23.96 -6.24 34.46
CA GLN A 642 24.49 -7.35 33.67
C GLN A 642 24.49 -8.70 34.41
N LEU A 643 24.42 -8.69 35.75
CA LEU A 643 24.60 -9.88 36.58
C LEU A 643 23.28 -10.49 37.10
N LEU A 644 22.14 -9.80 36.96
CA LEU A 644 20.83 -10.37 37.29
C LEU A 644 20.23 -11.06 36.05
N GLY A 645 20.62 -12.32 35.87
CA GLY A 645 20.15 -13.21 34.81
C GLY A 645 18.65 -13.53 34.88
N ILE A 646 17.83 -12.62 34.36
CA ILE A 646 16.62 -12.97 33.62
C ILE A 646 16.81 -12.34 32.24
N SER A 647 17.08 -13.18 31.25
CA SER A 647 17.13 -12.77 29.84
C SER A 647 15.90 -11.89 29.53
N PRO A 648 16.04 -10.70 28.94
CA PRO A 648 14.88 -10.05 28.35
C PRO A 648 14.35 -11.02 27.30
N SER A 649 13.12 -11.50 27.49
CA SER A 649 12.43 -12.24 26.45
C SER A 649 12.42 -11.37 25.20
N SER A 650 12.87 -11.94 24.08
CA SER A 650 13.01 -11.28 22.79
C SER A 650 11.69 -10.93 22.11
N HIS A 651 10.59 -10.77 22.87
CA HIS A 651 9.26 -10.50 22.35
C HIS A 651 8.55 -9.40 23.15
N SER A 652 8.97 -8.16 22.95
CA SER A 652 8.08 -7.00 23.07
C SER A 652 8.64 -5.85 22.22
N GLY A 653 7.94 -5.51 21.12
CA GLY A 653 8.15 -4.20 20.48
C GLY A 653 8.11 -4.13 18.95
N SER A 654 8.03 -5.24 18.22
CA SER A 654 7.95 -5.21 16.74
C SER A 654 6.53 -5.44 16.21
N PHE A 655 5.55 -4.68 16.71
CA PHE A 655 4.19 -4.66 16.13
C PHE A 655 3.76 -3.31 15.54
N PHE A 656 4.64 -2.31 15.54
CA PHE A 656 4.39 -1.05 14.84
C PHE A 656 5.69 -0.48 14.26
N ASN A 657 6.05 -0.97 13.08
CA ASN A 657 6.66 -0.14 12.03
C ASN A 657 5.59 0.14 10.98
#